data_AF-A0A167NFT6-F1
#
_entry.id   AF-A0A167NFT6-F1
#
_cell.length_a   1.000
_cell.length_b   1.000
_cell.length_c   1.000
_cell.angle_alpha   90.00
_cell.angle_beta   90.00
_cell.angle_gamma   90.00
#
_symmetry.space_group_name_H-M   'P 1'
#
loop_
_entity.id
_entity.type
_entity.pdbx_description
1 polymer ?
#
loop_
_entity_poly.entity_id
_entity_poly.type
_entity_poly.pdbx_seq_one_letter_code
_entity_poly.pdbx_strand_id
1 'polypeptide(L)'
;MRKIICVAEKPSAAKAIAGILSNNNFRTSPTDDRYVKNYEFEYSFDNRPAKVIMTSVRGHLSEFAFAGKANKEWYSCEPIALFKYPISQNVAEDYSGIEKNLKILARSASVVYIWTDCDREGEAIGGEVADVCLSVNSHLEIWRARFSAMQPAAIQRAAQNPARIDQRQVDAVNVRSELDLRIGAAFTRIQTMRLRHMVGDRKVLSFGGCQFPTLGFVVDRYLDIQGFIPEIFWKIHMQHTKGTNGQEQTTQFNWKRNRLFDRHATYAIYERCIINPVAVVTKLDTRNVSKRKPLPLTTVEMQKTLCKILRMSGEHIMKIAEELYTAGHISYPRTETDQYDSTFEFQPIIEQHTEDSQWGQYARLLMGQSFERPRNGSNNDKAHPPIHPTAYTNTLSGDHKKVYEFIVRRFLGCCWRDAQGSETNITVSIETEEFGAKGLMILERNYLDVYTYDKWSGNILARYDLHERFTPTVLDLRDGTTEAPNLLTEYDLISLMEKHEIGTDATIAEHIQKILDREYAFKVNQYFRPSSLGISLVLGYDAIGFESSLSKPHLRREMEADLKSICEGRKEKTEVLQTSLERYTDMFVKLLREFSTMTHSITVNFNPNETPPPGAEIQRSRAFQRPSNETPTRGGRGRGGRGASGGSRGGRARGGARGRGRGSERGRGPSRAPRGRRGRGEH
;
A
#
# COMPACT_ATOMS: atom_id res chain seq x y z
N MET A 1 -13.11 -42.06 -15.81
CA MET A 1 -13.18 -40.59 -15.70
C MET A 1 -11.91 -40.12 -15.03
N ARG A 2 -11.17 -39.15 -15.59
CA ARG A 2 -9.89 -38.68 -15.01
C ARG A 2 -10.18 -37.98 -13.68
N LYS A 3 -9.33 -38.17 -12.66
CA LYS A 3 -9.41 -37.41 -11.41
C LYS A 3 -8.39 -36.28 -11.45
N ILE A 4 -8.89 -35.05 -11.27
CA ILE A 4 -8.11 -33.81 -11.36
C ILE A 4 -8.21 -33.10 -10.02
N ILE A 5 -7.06 -32.67 -9.49
CA ILE A 5 -7.02 -31.79 -8.33
C ILE A 5 -6.86 -30.37 -8.84
N CYS A 6 -7.54 -29.41 -8.22
CA CYS A 6 -7.31 -27.99 -8.41
C CYS A 6 -6.91 -27.38 -7.06
N VAL A 7 -5.86 -26.57 -7.02
CA VAL A 7 -5.35 -25.99 -5.77
C VAL A 7 -5.23 -24.48 -5.90
N ALA A 8 -6.06 -23.73 -5.18
CA ALA A 8 -5.97 -22.28 -5.09
C ALA A 8 -5.15 -21.80 -3.89
N GLU A 9 -4.74 -20.54 -3.88
CA GLU A 9 -3.89 -19.97 -2.82
C GLU A 9 -4.59 -19.84 -1.46
N LYS A 10 -5.88 -19.48 -1.48
CA LYS A 10 -6.67 -19.12 -0.29
C LYS A 10 -8.02 -19.87 -0.29
N PRO A 11 -8.61 -20.22 0.87
CA PRO A 11 -9.88 -20.96 0.94
C PRO A 11 -11.06 -20.26 0.27
N SER A 12 -11.06 -18.93 0.26
CA SER A 12 -12.04 -18.09 -0.44
C SER A 12 -11.93 -18.22 -1.96
N ALA A 13 -10.72 -18.14 -2.52
CA ALA A 13 -10.45 -18.33 -3.94
C ALA A 13 -10.86 -19.72 -4.41
N ALA A 14 -10.50 -20.79 -3.68
CA ALA A 14 -10.94 -22.15 -4.00
C ALA A 14 -12.47 -22.27 -4.07
N LYS A 15 -13.20 -21.66 -3.12
CA LYS A 15 -14.67 -21.66 -3.12
C LYS A 15 -15.25 -20.89 -4.31
N ALA A 16 -14.69 -19.73 -4.64
CA ALA A 16 -15.13 -18.90 -5.77
C ALA A 16 -14.93 -19.64 -7.11
N ILE A 17 -13.73 -20.18 -7.34
CA ILE A 17 -13.39 -20.91 -8.57
C ILE A 17 -14.21 -22.21 -8.67
N ALA A 18 -14.42 -22.95 -7.57
CA ALA A 18 -15.31 -24.12 -7.56
C ALA A 18 -16.76 -23.74 -7.92
N GLY A 19 -17.28 -22.64 -7.36
CA GLY A 19 -18.60 -22.11 -7.69
C GLY A 19 -18.74 -21.76 -9.17
N ILE A 20 -17.72 -21.13 -9.76
CA ILE A 20 -17.69 -20.77 -11.18
C ILE A 20 -17.60 -21.99 -12.10
N LEU A 21 -16.70 -22.94 -11.83
CA LEU A 21 -16.50 -24.10 -12.72
C LEU A 21 -17.66 -25.10 -12.66
N SER A 22 -18.33 -25.22 -11.51
CA SER A 22 -19.46 -26.14 -11.32
C SER A 22 -20.85 -25.50 -11.47
N ASN A 23 -20.95 -24.21 -11.76
CA ASN A 23 -22.20 -23.44 -11.64
C ASN A 23 -22.87 -23.60 -10.26
N ASN A 24 -22.07 -23.55 -9.20
CA ASN A 24 -22.39 -23.83 -7.79
C ASN A 24 -22.88 -25.26 -7.47
N ASN A 25 -22.81 -26.20 -8.42
CA ASN A 25 -23.13 -27.60 -8.20
C ASN A 25 -21.89 -28.41 -7.74
N PHE A 26 -21.41 -28.11 -6.53
CA PHE A 26 -20.31 -28.84 -5.89
C PHE A 26 -20.72 -29.45 -4.55
N ARG A 27 -20.09 -30.56 -4.16
CA ARG A 27 -20.18 -31.15 -2.82
C ARG A 27 -18.98 -30.71 -1.98
N THR A 28 -19.21 -30.19 -0.79
CA THR A 28 -18.11 -29.85 0.14
C THR A 28 -17.79 -31.02 1.07
N SER A 29 -16.51 -31.32 1.26
CA SER A 29 -15.99 -32.25 2.28
C SER A 29 -14.91 -31.56 3.16
N PRO A 30 -14.85 -31.87 4.47
CA PRO A 30 -13.86 -31.29 5.37
C PRO A 30 -12.46 -31.89 5.14
N THR A 31 -11.43 -31.19 5.59
CA THR A 31 -10.05 -31.67 5.68
C THR A 31 -9.58 -31.62 7.15
N ASP A 32 -8.39 -32.11 7.42
CA ASP A 32 -7.75 -32.01 8.75
C ASP A 32 -7.36 -30.55 9.11
N ASP A 33 -7.36 -29.63 8.15
CA ASP A 33 -7.22 -28.19 8.39
C ASP A 33 -8.59 -27.53 8.64
N ARG A 34 -8.67 -26.69 9.67
CA ARG A 34 -9.91 -26.03 10.10
C ARG A 34 -10.54 -25.19 8.99
N TYR A 35 -9.74 -24.53 8.16
CA TYR A 35 -10.16 -23.52 7.19
C TYR A 35 -10.24 -24.07 5.76
N VAL A 36 -9.32 -24.96 5.37
CA VAL A 36 -9.32 -25.59 4.04
C VAL A 36 -10.47 -26.60 3.92
N LYS A 37 -11.10 -26.66 2.75
CA LYS A 37 -12.17 -27.60 2.40
C LYS A 37 -11.94 -28.13 0.99
N ASN A 38 -12.39 -29.34 0.73
CA ASN A 38 -12.43 -29.94 -0.59
C ASN A 38 -13.81 -29.67 -1.21
N TYR A 39 -13.85 -29.30 -2.49
CA TYR A 39 -15.06 -29.04 -3.27
C TYR A 39 -15.06 -29.99 -4.48
N GLU A 40 -15.95 -30.97 -4.46
CA GLU A 40 -16.03 -32.06 -5.44
C GLU A 40 -17.12 -31.77 -6.49
N PHE A 41 -16.77 -31.81 -7.78
CA PHE A 41 -17.71 -31.58 -8.89
C PHE A 41 -17.24 -32.27 -10.17
N GLU A 42 -18.08 -32.27 -11.21
CA GLU A 42 -17.70 -32.75 -12.55
C GLU A 42 -17.54 -31.55 -13.50
N TYR A 43 -16.49 -31.58 -14.32
CA TYR A 43 -16.18 -30.53 -15.30
C TYR A 43 -15.34 -31.12 -16.45
N SER A 44 -15.39 -30.51 -17.63
CA SER A 44 -14.62 -30.95 -18.81
C SER A 44 -13.43 -30.03 -19.08
N PHE A 45 -12.21 -30.57 -18.98
CA PHE A 45 -10.98 -29.91 -19.43
C PHE A 45 -10.59 -30.47 -20.80
N ASP A 46 -10.29 -29.63 -21.80
CA ASP A 46 -9.99 -30.06 -23.16
C ASP A 46 -11.08 -31.00 -23.73
N ASN A 47 -12.35 -30.64 -23.50
CA ASN A 47 -13.54 -31.45 -23.83
C ASN A 47 -13.58 -32.87 -23.20
N ARG A 48 -12.70 -33.20 -22.26
CA ARG A 48 -12.64 -34.50 -21.57
C ARG A 48 -13.27 -34.39 -20.17
N PRO A 49 -14.34 -35.16 -19.87
CA PRO A 49 -15.02 -35.07 -18.58
C PRO A 49 -14.17 -35.67 -17.45
N ALA A 50 -14.02 -34.90 -16.37
CA ALA A 50 -13.21 -35.23 -15.21
C ALA A 50 -13.98 -35.07 -13.90
N LYS A 51 -13.59 -35.85 -12.88
CA LYS A 51 -13.97 -35.61 -11.49
C LYS A 51 -12.96 -34.68 -10.88
N VAL A 52 -13.42 -33.49 -10.48
CA VAL A 52 -12.58 -32.42 -9.96
C VAL A 52 -12.69 -32.37 -8.45
N ILE A 53 -11.56 -32.18 -7.78
CA ILE A 53 -11.51 -31.79 -6.38
C ILE A 53 -10.74 -30.48 -6.29
N MET A 54 -11.47 -29.39 -6.08
CA MET A 54 -10.88 -28.09 -5.78
C MET A 54 -10.59 -28.00 -4.27
N THR A 55 -9.39 -27.61 -3.91
CA THR A 55 -8.94 -27.33 -2.53
C THR A 55 -8.12 -26.03 -2.54
N SER A 56 -7.66 -25.58 -1.37
CA SER A 56 -6.68 -24.50 -1.27
C SER A 56 -5.48 -24.85 -0.41
N VAL A 57 -4.49 -23.97 -0.44
CA VAL A 57 -3.53 -23.76 0.64
C VAL A 57 -3.98 -22.56 1.50
N ARG A 58 -3.05 -21.90 2.21
CA ARG A 58 -3.29 -20.69 3.02
C ARG A 58 -2.16 -19.66 2.79
N GLY A 59 -1.78 -19.43 1.53
CA GLY A 59 -0.49 -18.85 1.16
C GLY A 59 0.61 -19.93 1.09
N HIS A 60 1.86 -19.54 1.30
CA HIS A 60 3.01 -20.46 1.37
C HIS A 60 2.75 -21.62 2.36
N LEU A 61 2.99 -22.83 1.89
CA LEU A 61 3.05 -24.06 2.69
C LEU A 61 4.40 -24.21 3.38
N SER A 62 5.46 -23.77 2.69
CA SER A 62 6.83 -24.03 3.11
C SER A 62 7.54 -22.80 3.70
N GLU A 63 8.50 -23.05 4.57
CA GLU A 63 9.43 -22.03 5.06
C GLU A 63 10.87 -22.51 4.88
N PHE A 64 11.77 -21.60 4.50
CA PHE A 64 13.20 -21.85 4.60
C PHE A 64 13.63 -21.79 6.07
N ALA A 65 14.25 -22.85 6.53
CA ALA A 65 14.73 -23.00 7.89
C ALA A 65 16.19 -23.47 7.91
N PHE A 66 16.99 -22.96 8.85
CA PHE A 66 18.33 -23.51 9.10
C PHE A 66 18.23 -24.95 9.62
N ALA A 67 19.20 -25.80 9.28
CA ALA A 67 19.21 -27.17 9.76
C ALA A 67 19.40 -27.26 11.29
N GLY A 68 18.78 -28.25 11.93
CA GLY A 68 18.99 -28.58 13.33
C GLY A 68 18.77 -27.42 14.31
N LYS A 69 19.67 -27.30 15.30
CA LYS A 69 19.54 -26.33 16.40
C LYS A 69 19.59 -24.87 15.95
N ALA A 70 20.37 -24.58 14.90
CA ALA A 70 20.60 -23.21 14.44
C ALA A 70 19.32 -22.47 14.03
N ASN A 71 18.22 -23.17 13.73
CA ASN A 71 16.95 -22.52 13.43
C ASN A 71 16.38 -21.76 14.64
N LYS A 72 16.36 -22.40 15.82
CA LYS A 72 15.66 -21.93 17.02
C LYS A 72 16.60 -21.50 18.17
N GLU A 73 17.80 -22.08 18.27
CA GLU A 73 18.79 -21.79 19.32
C GLU A 73 19.82 -20.76 18.81
N TRP A 74 19.67 -19.49 19.20
CA TRP A 74 20.52 -18.40 18.67
C TRP A 74 22.01 -18.52 19.03
N TYR A 75 22.31 -19.19 20.15
CA TYR A 75 23.68 -19.43 20.64
C TYR A 75 24.27 -20.77 20.15
N SER A 76 23.59 -21.53 19.28
CA SER A 76 24.13 -22.82 18.80
C SER A 76 25.20 -22.68 17.71
N CYS A 77 25.40 -21.47 17.17
CA CYS A 77 26.46 -21.13 16.24
C CYS A 77 26.72 -19.61 16.26
N GLU A 78 27.93 -19.19 15.89
CA GLU A 78 28.22 -17.77 15.66
C GLU A 78 27.33 -17.22 14.52
N PRO A 79 26.77 -16.00 14.62
CA PRO A 79 25.89 -15.43 13.60
C PRO A 79 26.49 -15.37 12.18
N ILE A 80 27.81 -15.24 12.04
CA ILE A 80 28.49 -15.27 10.73
C ILE A 80 28.37 -16.62 10.02
N ALA A 81 28.19 -17.72 10.76
CA ALA A 81 28.04 -19.05 10.16
C ALA A 81 26.76 -19.15 9.31
N LEU A 82 25.72 -18.35 9.61
CA LEU A 82 24.41 -18.39 8.96
C LEU A 82 24.45 -18.07 7.45
N PHE A 83 25.45 -17.34 6.97
CA PHE A 83 25.66 -17.12 5.53
C PHE A 83 25.95 -18.42 4.76
N LYS A 84 26.56 -19.42 5.40
CA LYS A 84 26.93 -20.72 4.79
C LYS A 84 26.25 -21.92 5.45
N TYR A 85 25.46 -21.69 6.50
CA TYR A 85 24.81 -22.77 7.26
C TYR A 85 23.79 -23.51 6.37
N PRO A 86 23.70 -24.85 6.42
CA PRO A 86 22.71 -25.60 5.64
C PRO A 86 21.29 -25.15 5.96
N ILE A 87 20.48 -24.96 4.92
CA ILE A 87 19.04 -24.69 5.03
C ILE A 87 18.23 -25.81 4.39
N SER A 88 16.96 -25.87 4.75
CA SER A 88 15.98 -26.78 4.16
C SER A 88 14.65 -26.05 4.05
N GLN A 89 13.97 -26.23 2.92
CA GLN A 89 12.61 -25.75 2.68
C GLN A 89 11.66 -26.88 3.11
N ASN A 90 10.91 -26.67 4.19
CA ASN A 90 9.99 -27.68 4.73
C ASN A 90 8.60 -27.08 4.88
N VAL A 91 7.56 -27.92 4.80
CA VAL A 91 6.20 -27.52 5.17
C VAL A 91 6.19 -27.10 6.64
N ALA A 92 5.64 -25.92 6.94
CA ALA A 92 5.54 -25.44 8.31
C ALA A 92 4.56 -26.30 9.13
N GLU A 93 4.81 -26.45 10.43
CA GLU A 93 4.06 -27.37 11.31
C GLU A 93 2.54 -27.11 11.29
N ASP A 94 2.16 -25.82 11.24
CA ASP A 94 0.77 -25.31 11.13
C ASP A 94 0.06 -25.64 9.79
N TYR A 95 0.78 -26.16 8.79
CA TYR A 95 0.27 -26.55 7.47
C TYR A 95 0.32 -28.06 7.21
N SER A 96 0.80 -28.86 8.17
CA SER A 96 0.83 -30.34 8.09
C SER A 96 -0.51 -30.97 7.71
N GLY A 97 -1.65 -30.42 8.17
CA GLY A 97 -2.99 -30.85 7.78
C GLY A 97 -3.33 -30.59 6.30
N ILE A 98 -2.79 -29.50 5.71
CA ILE A 98 -2.96 -29.16 4.29
C ILE A 98 -2.08 -30.07 3.43
N GLU A 99 -0.81 -30.25 3.81
CA GLU A 99 0.12 -31.18 3.16
C GLU A 99 -0.44 -32.60 3.12
N LYS A 100 -0.97 -33.09 4.26
CA LYS A 100 -1.62 -34.40 4.34
C LYS A 100 -2.81 -34.51 3.40
N ASN A 101 -3.65 -33.47 3.29
CA ASN A 101 -4.76 -33.43 2.33
C ASN A 101 -4.25 -33.51 0.88
N LEU A 102 -3.28 -32.67 0.49
CA LEU A 102 -2.67 -32.69 -0.84
C LEU A 102 -2.08 -34.07 -1.19
N LYS A 103 -1.30 -34.65 -0.27
CA LYS A 103 -0.71 -35.99 -0.43
C LYS A 103 -1.76 -37.11 -0.55
N ILE A 104 -2.88 -37.03 0.17
CA ILE A 104 -4.00 -37.99 0.04
C ILE A 104 -4.66 -37.87 -1.33
N LEU A 105 -4.94 -36.65 -1.79
CA LEU A 105 -5.56 -36.41 -3.09
C LEU A 105 -4.64 -36.89 -4.23
N ALA A 106 -3.36 -36.50 -4.19
CA ALA A 106 -2.34 -36.75 -5.21
C ALA A 106 -2.18 -38.23 -5.59
N ARG A 107 -2.28 -39.15 -4.61
CA ARG A 107 -2.21 -40.62 -4.80
C ARG A 107 -3.20 -41.17 -5.82
N SER A 108 -4.33 -40.50 -6.00
CA SER A 108 -5.47 -40.97 -6.80
C SER A 108 -5.76 -40.08 -8.02
N ALA A 109 -4.98 -39.01 -8.18
CA ALA A 109 -5.15 -38.05 -9.26
C ALA A 109 -4.24 -38.37 -10.44
N SER A 110 -4.60 -37.83 -11.60
CA SER A 110 -3.79 -37.90 -12.83
C SER A 110 -3.31 -36.52 -13.28
N VAL A 111 -3.73 -35.45 -12.59
CA VAL A 111 -3.41 -34.04 -12.87
C VAL A 111 -3.52 -33.24 -11.58
N VAL A 112 -2.65 -32.24 -11.43
CA VAL A 112 -2.86 -31.08 -10.55
C VAL A 112 -2.92 -29.81 -11.40
N TYR A 113 -4.00 -29.04 -11.27
CA TYR A 113 -4.10 -27.67 -11.76
C TYR A 113 -3.81 -26.70 -10.62
N ILE A 114 -2.82 -25.83 -10.81
CA ILE A 114 -2.48 -24.73 -9.92
C ILE A 114 -3.34 -23.51 -10.27
N TRP A 115 -4.07 -23.01 -9.27
CA TRP A 115 -4.99 -21.87 -9.29
C TRP A 115 -4.62 -20.83 -8.24
N THR A 116 -3.34 -20.73 -7.89
CA THR A 116 -2.80 -19.62 -7.08
C THR A 116 -2.95 -18.29 -7.82
N ASP A 117 -2.83 -17.16 -7.12
CA ASP A 117 -2.88 -15.87 -7.82
C ASP A 117 -1.69 -15.72 -8.78
N CYS A 118 -1.79 -14.88 -9.81
CA CYS A 118 -0.90 -14.95 -10.99
C CYS A 118 0.32 -14.01 -10.95
N ASP A 119 0.80 -13.67 -9.76
CA ASP A 119 2.10 -13.03 -9.52
C ASP A 119 3.22 -14.04 -9.17
N ARG A 120 4.41 -13.52 -8.85
CA ARG A 120 5.59 -14.33 -8.52
C ARG A 120 5.40 -15.17 -7.25
N GLU A 121 4.74 -14.62 -6.23
CA GLU A 121 4.48 -15.34 -4.97
C GLU A 121 3.52 -16.50 -5.21
N GLY A 122 2.41 -16.25 -5.90
CA GLY A 122 1.46 -17.29 -6.30
C GLY A 122 2.10 -18.34 -7.21
N GLU A 123 3.08 -17.98 -8.04
CA GLU A 123 3.86 -18.96 -8.80
C GLU A 123 4.74 -19.85 -7.91
N ALA A 124 5.44 -19.26 -6.93
CA ALA A 124 6.25 -19.99 -5.95
C ALA A 124 5.41 -20.94 -5.09
N ILE A 125 4.26 -20.48 -4.58
CA ILE A 125 3.28 -21.32 -3.87
C ILE A 125 2.77 -22.45 -4.79
N GLY A 126 2.61 -22.18 -6.08
CA GLY A 126 2.30 -23.19 -7.10
C GLY A 126 3.37 -24.27 -7.22
N GLY A 127 4.65 -23.88 -7.15
CA GLY A 127 5.80 -24.78 -7.08
C GLY A 127 5.77 -25.67 -5.82
N GLU A 128 5.57 -25.08 -4.64
CA GLU A 128 5.47 -25.83 -3.38
C GLU A 128 4.36 -26.89 -3.41
N VAL A 129 3.20 -26.55 -3.96
CA VAL A 129 2.08 -27.48 -4.15
C VAL A 129 2.44 -28.60 -5.12
N ALA A 130 3.14 -28.28 -6.21
CA ALA A 130 3.61 -29.27 -7.18
C ALA A 130 4.59 -30.25 -6.53
N ASP A 131 5.58 -29.75 -5.79
CA ASP A 131 6.58 -30.56 -5.08
C ASP A 131 5.93 -31.52 -4.07
N VAL A 132 5.01 -31.02 -3.23
CA VAL A 132 4.25 -31.82 -2.25
C VAL A 132 3.45 -32.95 -2.93
N CYS A 133 2.89 -32.69 -4.11
CA CYS A 133 2.12 -33.69 -4.87
C CYS A 133 3.04 -34.71 -5.56
N LEU A 134 4.10 -34.23 -6.22
CA LEU A 134 5.09 -35.06 -6.94
C LEU A 134 5.88 -35.96 -5.99
N SER A 135 6.10 -35.53 -4.74
CA SER A 135 6.69 -36.34 -3.66
C SER A 135 5.94 -37.65 -3.36
N VAL A 136 4.69 -37.78 -3.82
CA VAL A 136 3.85 -38.97 -3.59
C VAL A 136 3.42 -39.64 -4.89
N ASN A 137 3.37 -38.89 -6.01
CA ASN A 137 3.12 -39.45 -7.33
C ASN A 137 3.90 -38.66 -8.40
N SER A 138 5.08 -39.15 -8.75
CA SER A 138 5.98 -38.55 -9.75
C SER A 138 5.45 -38.55 -11.18
N HIS A 139 4.35 -39.26 -11.46
CA HIS A 139 3.70 -39.30 -12.78
C HIS A 139 2.57 -38.27 -12.92
N LEU A 140 2.40 -37.37 -11.95
CA LEU A 140 1.39 -36.32 -12.02
C LEU A 140 1.72 -35.28 -13.09
N GLU A 141 0.74 -34.99 -13.93
CA GLU A 141 0.80 -33.86 -14.84
C GLU A 141 0.46 -32.57 -14.09
N ILE A 142 1.37 -31.59 -14.08
CA ILE A 142 1.17 -30.29 -13.41
C ILE A 142 0.85 -29.22 -14.46
N TRP A 143 -0.30 -28.57 -14.31
CA TRP A 143 -0.79 -27.48 -15.15
C TRP A 143 -1.02 -26.21 -14.31
N ARG A 144 -0.86 -25.05 -14.92
CA ARG A 144 -1.00 -23.73 -14.31
C ARG A 144 -2.12 -22.96 -15.00
N ALA A 145 -3.21 -22.68 -14.28
CA ALA A 145 -4.25 -21.79 -14.76
C ALA A 145 -3.76 -20.34 -14.65
N ARG A 146 -3.95 -19.55 -15.72
CA ARG A 146 -3.60 -18.12 -15.78
C ARG A 146 -4.86 -17.26 -15.86
N PHE A 147 -5.05 -16.36 -14.91
CA PHE A 147 -6.23 -15.50 -14.82
C PHE A 147 -5.90 -14.18 -14.11
N SER A 148 -6.65 -13.12 -14.42
CA SER A 148 -6.48 -11.79 -13.82
C SER A 148 -7.75 -11.24 -13.16
N ALA A 149 -8.82 -12.05 -13.09
CA ALA A 149 -10.11 -11.68 -12.50
C ALA A 149 -10.89 -12.94 -12.11
N MET A 150 -11.61 -12.89 -10.97
CA MET A 150 -12.53 -13.96 -10.53
C MET A 150 -13.88 -13.92 -11.27
N GLN A 151 -13.85 -13.77 -12.60
CA GLN A 151 -15.02 -13.70 -13.46
C GLN A 151 -15.26 -15.02 -14.22
N PRO A 152 -16.52 -15.45 -14.46
CA PRO A 152 -16.81 -16.72 -15.12
C PRO A 152 -16.07 -16.92 -16.43
N ALA A 153 -16.11 -15.94 -17.33
CA ALA A 153 -15.43 -16.02 -18.63
C ALA A 153 -13.89 -16.07 -18.52
N ALA A 154 -13.29 -15.50 -17.48
CA ALA A 154 -11.84 -15.55 -17.26
C ALA A 154 -11.41 -16.92 -16.71
N ILE A 155 -12.11 -17.43 -15.70
CA ILE A 155 -11.84 -18.73 -15.06
C ILE A 155 -12.10 -19.89 -16.03
N GLN A 156 -13.21 -19.86 -16.78
CA GLN A 156 -13.49 -20.88 -17.81
C GLN A 156 -12.40 -20.90 -18.88
N ARG A 157 -11.94 -19.73 -19.36
CA ARG A 157 -10.82 -19.61 -20.31
C ARG A 157 -9.51 -20.16 -19.74
N ALA A 158 -9.19 -19.85 -18.49
CA ALA A 158 -8.00 -20.33 -17.79
C ALA A 158 -8.00 -21.86 -17.61
N ALA A 159 -9.17 -22.47 -17.39
CA ALA A 159 -9.31 -23.92 -17.31
C ALA A 159 -9.10 -24.62 -18.66
N GLN A 160 -9.48 -24.00 -19.79
CA GLN A 160 -9.28 -24.58 -21.12
C GLN A 160 -7.91 -24.25 -21.75
N ASN A 161 -7.18 -23.26 -21.23
CA ASN A 161 -5.89 -22.81 -21.76
C ASN A 161 -4.80 -22.81 -20.67
N PRO A 162 -4.43 -23.97 -20.09
CA PRO A 162 -3.40 -24.05 -19.07
C PRO A 162 -1.99 -23.80 -19.64
N ALA A 163 -1.12 -23.24 -18.81
CA ALA A 163 0.31 -23.12 -19.04
C ALA A 163 1.11 -24.09 -18.14
N ARG A 164 2.43 -24.14 -18.27
CA ARG A 164 3.30 -24.74 -17.24
C ARG A 164 3.61 -23.71 -16.15
N ILE A 165 4.10 -24.19 -15.00
CA ILE A 165 4.68 -23.33 -13.96
C ILE A 165 5.96 -22.70 -14.53
N ASP A 166 6.14 -21.40 -14.29
CA ASP A 166 7.36 -20.67 -14.63
C ASP A 166 8.41 -20.84 -13.51
N GLN A 167 9.29 -21.82 -13.70
CA GLN A 167 10.35 -22.12 -12.73
C GLN A 167 11.26 -20.93 -12.44
N ARG A 168 11.40 -19.96 -13.37
CA ARG A 168 12.26 -18.78 -13.15
C ARG A 168 11.67 -17.82 -12.12
N GLN A 169 10.35 -17.70 -12.07
CA GLN A 169 9.66 -16.91 -11.05
C GLN A 169 9.73 -17.61 -9.69
N VAL A 170 9.52 -18.93 -9.65
CA VAL A 170 9.71 -19.77 -8.45
C VAL A 170 11.14 -19.59 -7.91
N ASP A 171 12.14 -19.69 -8.78
CA ASP A 171 13.55 -19.56 -8.43
C ASP A 171 13.90 -18.16 -7.92
N ALA A 172 13.33 -17.09 -8.49
CA ALA A 172 13.53 -15.72 -7.99
C ALA A 172 12.95 -15.53 -6.58
N VAL A 173 11.73 -16.03 -6.31
CA VAL A 173 11.13 -15.96 -4.97
C VAL A 173 11.92 -16.79 -3.95
N ASN A 174 12.43 -17.96 -4.36
CA ASN A 174 13.29 -18.79 -3.51
C ASN A 174 14.62 -18.09 -3.18
N VAL A 175 15.29 -17.47 -4.15
CA VAL A 175 16.51 -16.67 -3.92
C VAL A 175 16.22 -15.49 -2.99
N ARG A 176 15.12 -14.75 -3.21
CA ARG A 176 14.70 -13.65 -2.32
C ARG A 176 14.51 -14.14 -0.88
N SER A 177 13.82 -15.26 -0.72
CA SER A 177 13.50 -15.87 0.59
C SER A 177 14.75 -16.36 1.32
N GLU A 178 15.69 -16.99 0.61
CA GLU A 178 16.97 -17.43 1.18
C GLU A 178 17.85 -16.23 1.59
N LEU A 179 17.94 -15.20 0.75
CA LEU A 179 18.69 -13.98 1.05
C LEU A 179 18.10 -13.25 2.27
N ASP A 180 16.79 -12.97 2.27
CA ASP A 180 16.12 -12.31 3.38
C ASP A 180 16.21 -13.14 4.69
N LEU A 181 16.20 -14.49 4.62
CA LEU A 181 16.48 -15.36 5.77
C LEU A 181 17.92 -15.24 6.28
N ARG A 182 18.91 -15.44 5.41
CA ARG A 182 20.34 -15.49 5.80
C ARG A 182 20.81 -14.14 6.34
N ILE A 183 20.58 -13.08 5.58
CA ILE A 183 20.96 -11.71 5.93
C ILE A 183 20.15 -11.27 7.15
N GLY A 184 18.83 -11.44 7.12
CA GLY A 184 17.94 -11.07 8.21
C GLY A 184 18.33 -11.74 9.51
N ALA A 185 18.56 -13.06 9.51
CA ALA A 185 18.95 -13.80 10.71
C ALA A 185 20.35 -13.42 11.22
N ALA A 186 21.36 -13.30 10.35
CA ALA A 186 22.73 -12.95 10.76
C ALA A 186 22.77 -11.57 11.44
N PHE A 187 22.26 -10.53 10.76
CA PHE A 187 22.24 -9.16 11.26
C PHE A 187 21.32 -9.02 12.49
N THR A 188 20.13 -9.62 12.49
CA THR A 188 19.22 -9.62 13.67
C THR A 188 19.88 -10.25 14.90
N ARG A 189 20.51 -11.42 14.75
CA ARG A 189 21.12 -12.13 15.88
C ARG A 189 22.29 -11.35 16.45
N ILE A 190 23.24 -10.90 15.63
CA ILE A 190 24.42 -10.20 16.16
C ILE A 190 24.04 -8.91 16.89
N GLN A 191 23.14 -8.10 16.31
CA GLN A 191 22.79 -6.82 16.90
C GLN A 191 21.95 -7.01 18.16
N THR A 192 20.98 -7.94 18.15
CA THR A 192 20.20 -8.27 19.37
C THR A 192 21.09 -8.87 20.45
N MET A 193 21.94 -9.86 20.14
CA MET A 193 22.78 -10.54 21.13
C MET A 193 23.78 -9.60 21.81
N ARG A 194 24.38 -8.66 21.06
CA ARG A 194 25.36 -7.71 21.60
C ARG A 194 24.74 -6.47 22.25
N LEU A 195 23.59 -5.98 21.77
CA LEU A 195 22.94 -4.76 22.28
C LEU A 195 21.81 -5.03 23.29
N ARG A 196 21.44 -6.30 23.51
CA ARG A 196 20.40 -6.77 24.46
C ARG A 196 20.42 -6.03 25.79
N HIS A 197 21.60 -5.95 26.42
CA HIS A 197 21.75 -5.38 27.76
C HIS A 197 21.53 -3.86 27.81
N MET A 198 21.55 -3.19 26.65
CA MET A 198 21.33 -1.74 26.52
C MET A 198 19.88 -1.41 26.14
N VAL A 199 19.27 -2.22 25.26
CA VAL A 199 17.93 -1.95 24.70
C VAL A 199 16.81 -2.70 25.42
N GLY A 200 17.15 -3.76 26.16
CA GLY A 200 16.24 -4.52 27.01
C GLY A 200 16.08 -5.98 26.60
N ASP A 201 16.15 -6.86 27.60
CA ASP A 201 16.18 -8.34 27.47
C ASP A 201 15.07 -9.01 26.67
N ARG A 202 13.98 -8.29 26.37
CA ARG A 202 12.80 -8.82 25.65
C ARG A 202 12.66 -8.26 24.23
N LYS A 203 13.46 -7.27 23.82
CA LYS A 203 13.31 -6.62 22.51
C LYS A 203 14.23 -7.27 21.47
N VAL A 204 13.62 -7.87 20.45
CA VAL A 204 14.35 -8.38 19.28
C VAL A 204 14.62 -7.21 18.33
N LEU A 205 15.89 -6.94 18.08
CA LEU A 205 16.34 -5.96 17.11
C LEU A 205 16.42 -6.65 15.75
N SER A 206 15.32 -6.61 14.98
CA SER A 206 15.28 -7.17 13.62
C SER A 206 16.04 -6.31 12.61
N PHE A 207 16.74 -6.96 11.69
CA PHE A 207 17.26 -6.37 10.45
C PHE A 207 16.58 -7.05 9.25
N GLY A 208 16.39 -6.33 8.15
CA GLY A 208 15.85 -6.87 6.90
C GLY A 208 16.18 -5.98 5.71
N GLY A 209 16.51 -6.58 4.56
CA GLY A 209 17.15 -5.88 3.43
C GLY A 209 16.35 -4.71 2.83
N CYS A 210 15.01 -4.79 2.84
CA CYS A 210 14.15 -3.66 2.44
C CYS A 210 13.57 -2.87 3.64
N GLN A 211 13.37 -3.53 4.79
CA GLN A 211 12.88 -2.88 6.01
C GLN A 211 13.84 -1.78 6.48
N PHE A 212 15.15 -2.02 6.44
CA PHE A 212 16.15 -1.09 6.95
C PHE A 212 16.29 0.19 6.10
N PRO A 213 16.36 0.15 4.75
CA PRO A 213 16.32 1.39 3.95
C PRO A 213 14.96 2.10 3.99
N THR A 214 13.85 1.38 4.21
CA THR A 214 12.54 2.00 4.47
C THR A 214 12.57 2.86 5.75
N LEU A 215 13.21 2.36 6.81
CA LEU A 215 13.49 3.15 8.03
C LEU A 215 14.47 4.31 7.74
N GLY A 216 15.48 4.08 6.90
CA GLY A 216 16.45 5.08 6.46
C GLY A 216 15.78 6.36 5.96
N PHE A 217 14.80 6.27 5.06
CA PHE A 217 14.05 7.44 4.59
C PHE A 217 13.33 8.23 5.71
N VAL A 218 12.80 7.53 6.72
CA VAL A 218 12.11 8.16 7.86
C VAL A 218 13.11 8.87 8.79
N VAL A 219 14.28 8.27 9.02
CA VAL A 219 15.35 8.88 9.82
C VAL A 219 16.00 10.04 9.08
N ASP A 220 16.29 9.90 7.78
CA ASP A 220 16.82 10.98 6.94
C ASP A 220 15.94 12.22 7.02
N ARG A 221 14.63 12.09 6.78
CA ARG A 221 13.70 13.23 6.89
C ARG A 221 13.65 13.81 8.30
N TYR A 222 13.77 13.00 9.34
CA TYR A 222 13.80 13.51 10.70
C TYR A 222 15.07 14.34 10.95
N LEU A 223 16.22 13.88 10.47
CA LEU A 223 17.50 14.58 10.59
C LEU A 223 17.53 15.86 9.75
N ASP A 224 16.98 15.85 8.52
CA ASP A 224 16.77 17.04 7.70
C ASP A 224 16.04 18.15 8.48
N ILE A 225 15.04 17.78 9.29
CA ILE A 225 14.25 18.70 10.10
C ILE A 225 15.02 19.18 11.34
N GLN A 226 15.77 18.30 12.01
CA GLN A 226 16.57 18.68 13.18
C GLN A 226 17.77 19.57 12.81
N GLY A 227 18.36 19.35 11.63
CA GLY A 227 19.47 20.16 11.12
C GLY A 227 19.05 21.42 10.37
N PHE A 228 17.74 21.68 10.21
CA PHE A 228 17.25 22.82 9.46
C PHE A 228 17.43 24.13 10.25
N ILE A 229 18.16 25.08 9.66
CA ILE A 229 18.31 26.43 10.20
C ILE A 229 17.39 27.37 9.39
N PRO A 230 16.34 27.95 10.00
CA PRO A 230 15.46 28.89 9.31
C PRO A 230 16.18 30.18 8.92
N GLU A 231 16.00 30.61 7.68
CA GLU A 231 16.57 31.82 7.11
C GLU A 231 15.47 32.84 6.82
N ILE A 232 15.68 34.10 7.22
CA ILE A 232 14.78 35.20 6.88
C ILE A 232 15.05 35.63 5.44
N PHE A 233 13.99 35.79 4.66
CA PHE A 233 14.03 36.29 3.30
C PHE A 233 13.06 37.45 3.12
N TRP A 234 13.30 38.26 2.09
CA TRP A 234 12.44 39.35 1.67
C TRP A 234 12.02 39.18 0.21
N LYS A 235 10.81 39.64 -0.12
CA LYS A 235 10.27 39.65 -1.48
C LYS A 235 9.41 40.89 -1.70
N ILE A 236 9.40 41.37 -2.94
CA ILE A 236 8.48 42.43 -3.37
C ILE A 236 7.15 41.76 -3.74
N HIS A 237 6.08 42.18 -3.08
CA HIS A 237 4.72 41.68 -3.31
C HIS A 237 3.91 42.72 -4.08
N MET A 238 3.35 42.33 -5.23
CA MET A 238 2.61 43.25 -6.10
C MET A 238 1.20 42.72 -6.40
N GLN A 239 0.20 43.59 -6.25
CA GLN A 239 -1.18 43.34 -6.69
C GLN A 239 -1.72 44.54 -7.45
N HIS A 240 -2.62 44.28 -8.39
CA HIS A 240 -3.37 45.31 -9.09
C HIS A 240 -4.83 44.87 -9.27
N THR A 241 -5.75 45.75 -8.86
CA THR A 241 -7.19 45.53 -8.90
C THR A 241 -7.80 46.35 -10.03
N LYS A 242 -8.51 45.69 -10.95
CA LYS A 242 -9.29 46.33 -12.01
C LYS A 242 -10.78 46.08 -11.81
N GLY A 243 -11.58 47.13 -11.92
CA GLY A 243 -13.03 46.98 -12.10
C GLY A 243 -13.36 46.54 -13.52
N THR A 244 -14.05 45.42 -13.68
CA THR A 244 -14.60 44.96 -14.97
C THR A 244 -16.09 44.66 -14.76
N ASN A 245 -16.98 45.30 -15.54
CA ASN A 245 -18.43 45.11 -15.46
C ASN A 245 -19.04 45.22 -14.04
N GLY A 246 -18.52 46.14 -13.21
CA GLY A 246 -18.99 46.34 -11.84
C GLY A 246 -18.47 45.33 -10.81
N GLN A 247 -17.58 44.41 -11.18
CA GLN A 247 -16.85 43.55 -10.26
C GLN A 247 -15.36 43.88 -10.25
N GLU A 248 -14.78 43.99 -9.05
CA GLU A 248 -13.34 44.14 -8.89
C GLU A 248 -12.63 42.80 -9.01
N GLN A 249 -11.57 42.75 -9.83
CA GLN A 249 -10.69 41.59 -9.97
C GLN A 249 -9.25 41.99 -9.62
N THR A 250 -8.72 41.37 -8.56
CA THR A 250 -7.34 41.56 -8.12
C THR A 250 -6.41 40.51 -8.71
N THR A 251 -5.49 40.94 -9.57
CA THR A 251 -4.38 40.10 -10.04
C THR A 251 -3.19 40.25 -9.11
N GLN A 252 -2.71 39.13 -8.54
CA GLN A 252 -1.41 39.06 -7.87
C GLN A 252 -0.32 38.72 -8.88
N PHE A 253 0.77 39.48 -8.85
CA PHE A 253 1.97 39.21 -9.65
C PHE A 253 3.12 38.79 -8.74
N ASN A 254 3.78 37.69 -9.07
CA ASN A 254 4.91 37.16 -8.32
C ASN A 254 6.22 37.75 -8.89
N TRP A 255 7.05 38.33 -8.02
CA TRP A 255 8.35 38.87 -8.40
C TRP A 255 9.25 37.79 -9.04
N LYS A 256 9.87 38.09 -10.19
CA LYS A 256 10.69 37.12 -10.95
C LYS A 256 11.91 36.60 -10.19
N ARG A 257 12.46 37.38 -9.26
CA ARG A 257 13.55 36.93 -8.37
C ARG A 257 13.07 36.00 -7.25
N ASN A 258 11.76 35.79 -7.12
CA ASN A 258 11.07 35.05 -6.04
C ASN A 258 11.28 35.68 -4.64
N ARG A 259 12.50 35.64 -4.13
CA ARG A 259 12.91 36.16 -2.82
C ARG A 259 14.43 36.35 -2.77
N LEU A 260 14.92 37.23 -1.90
CA LEU A 260 16.33 37.39 -1.57
C LEU A 260 16.56 37.25 -0.05
N PHE A 261 17.75 36.84 0.34
CA PHE A 261 18.15 36.67 1.74
C PHE A 261 18.95 37.87 2.30
N ASP A 262 19.05 38.96 1.53
CA ASP A 262 19.65 40.22 1.97
C ASP A 262 18.60 41.34 2.00
N ARG A 263 18.39 41.91 3.19
CA ARG A 263 17.39 42.96 3.40
C ARG A 263 17.74 44.26 2.68
N HIS A 264 19.01 44.66 2.66
CA HIS A 264 19.46 45.93 2.10
C HIS A 264 19.41 45.92 0.57
N ALA A 265 19.85 44.82 -0.06
CA ALA A 265 19.72 44.61 -1.49
C ALA A 265 18.23 44.59 -1.92
N THR A 266 17.37 43.89 -1.17
CA THR A 266 15.93 43.87 -1.48
C THR A 266 15.31 45.25 -1.30
N TYR A 267 15.67 45.97 -0.23
CA TYR A 267 15.17 47.32 0.03
C TYR A 267 15.61 48.31 -1.07
N ALA A 268 16.87 48.29 -1.50
CA ALA A 268 17.36 49.16 -2.58
C ALA A 268 16.66 48.91 -3.92
N ILE A 269 16.30 47.65 -4.23
CA ILE A 269 15.49 47.31 -5.40
C ILE A 269 14.04 47.81 -5.23
N TYR A 270 13.46 47.60 -4.05
CA TYR A 270 12.09 48.01 -3.72
C TYR A 270 11.90 49.54 -3.73
N GLU A 271 12.86 50.28 -3.19
CA GLU A 271 12.85 51.75 -3.15
C GLU A 271 12.75 52.34 -4.56
N ARG A 272 13.52 51.82 -5.52
CA ARG A 272 13.41 52.19 -6.94
C ARG A 272 12.02 51.90 -7.51
N CYS A 273 11.44 50.75 -7.17
CA CYS A 273 10.09 50.38 -7.60
C CYS A 273 9.01 51.29 -6.97
N ILE A 274 9.22 51.83 -5.77
CA ILE A 274 8.29 52.79 -5.14
C ILE A 274 8.44 54.20 -5.71
N ILE A 275 9.66 54.63 -6.05
CA ILE A 275 9.91 55.95 -6.64
C ILE A 275 9.24 56.05 -8.03
N ASN A 276 9.31 54.98 -8.84
CA ASN A 276 8.72 54.91 -10.17
C ASN A 276 7.76 53.71 -10.30
N PRO A 277 6.56 53.74 -9.68
CA PRO A 277 5.71 52.54 -9.51
C PRO A 277 4.86 52.19 -10.73
N VAL A 278 5.17 52.74 -11.92
CA VAL A 278 4.39 52.46 -13.14
C VAL A 278 4.83 51.11 -13.71
N ALA A 279 3.99 50.10 -13.54
CA ALA A 279 4.12 48.81 -14.19
C ALA A 279 3.75 48.91 -15.67
N VAL A 280 4.54 48.27 -16.53
CA VAL A 280 4.27 48.16 -17.98
C VAL A 280 4.14 46.69 -18.35
N VAL A 281 3.08 46.31 -19.08
CA VAL A 281 2.93 44.94 -19.60
C VAL A 281 3.93 44.69 -20.72
N THR A 282 5.00 43.94 -20.42
CA THR A 282 6.08 43.63 -21.36
C THR A 282 5.84 42.33 -22.13
N LYS A 283 5.10 41.39 -21.56
CA LYS A 283 4.71 40.14 -22.23
C LYS A 283 3.30 39.73 -21.85
N LEU A 284 2.50 39.38 -22.86
CA LEU A 284 1.20 38.75 -22.72
C LEU A 284 1.16 37.54 -23.65
N ASP A 285 1.07 36.35 -23.07
CA ASP A 285 1.03 35.07 -23.79
C ASP A 285 -0.21 34.30 -23.36
N THR A 286 -1.06 33.89 -24.30
CA THR A 286 -2.23 33.06 -24.03
C THR A 286 -2.19 31.84 -24.93
N ARG A 287 -2.23 30.65 -24.31
CA ARG A 287 -2.07 29.37 -24.99
C ARG A 287 -3.09 28.35 -24.51
N ASN A 288 -3.56 27.52 -25.42
CA ASN A 288 -4.36 26.36 -25.05
C ASN A 288 -3.46 25.36 -24.31
N VAL A 289 -3.96 24.86 -23.19
CA VAL A 289 -3.29 23.85 -22.36
C VAL A 289 -4.26 22.71 -22.10
N SER A 290 -3.75 21.48 -22.12
CA SER A 290 -4.50 20.31 -21.70
C SER A 290 -3.95 19.77 -20.39
N LYS A 291 -4.84 19.33 -19.50
CA LYS A 291 -4.46 18.45 -18.41
C LYS A 291 -4.74 17.02 -18.83
N ARG A 292 -3.67 16.23 -18.93
CA ARG A 292 -3.75 14.84 -19.38
C ARG A 292 -4.53 13.98 -18.40
N LYS A 293 -5.43 13.15 -18.93
CA LYS A 293 -6.14 12.11 -18.19
C LYS A 293 -5.15 11.17 -17.49
N PRO A 294 -5.55 10.54 -16.37
CA PRO A 294 -4.68 9.66 -15.62
C PRO A 294 -4.18 8.47 -16.45
N LEU A 295 -3.04 7.90 -16.05
CA LEU A 295 -2.65 6.55 -16.50
C LEU A 295 -3.60 5.50 -15.94
N PRO A 296 -3.76 4.35 -16.63
CA PRO A 296 -4.28 3.13 -16.04
C PRO A 296 -3.68 2.84 -14.66
N LEU A 297 -4.46 2.20 -13.79
CA LEU A 297 -4.14 2.13 -12.36
C LEU A 297 -3.16 1.00 -12.05
N THR A 298 -2.00 1.35 -11.48
CA THR A 298 -1.06 0.39 -10.89
C THR A 298 -1.29 0.27 -9.39
N THR A 299 -0.69 -0.76 -8.78
CA THR A 299 -0.75 -0.96 -7.31
C THR A 299 -0.21 0.24 -6.53
N VAL A 300 0.93 0.78 -6.97
CA VAL A 300 1.64 1.86 -6.26
C VAL A 300 0.86 3.17 -6.37
N GLU A 301 0.31 3.48 -7.55
CA GLU A 301 -0.54 4.64 -7.77
C GLU A 301 -1.87 4.54 -7.00
N MET A 302 -2.45 3.34 -6.90
CA MET A 302 -3.62 3.07 -6.05
C MET A 302 -3.31 3.35 -4.57
N GLN A 303 -2.23 2.77 -4.03
CA GLN A 303 -1.83 3.00 -2.64
C GLN A 303 -1.55 4.50 -2.39
N LYS A 304 -0.70 5.14 -3.21
CA LYS A 304 -0.39 6.59 -3.09
C LYS A 304 -1.65 7.44 -3.06
N THR A 305 -2.52 7.29 -4.06
CA THR A 305 -3.69 8.16 -4.19
C THR A 305 -4.67 7.93 -3.05
N LEU A 306 -4.95 6.67 -2.68
CA LEU A 306 -5.86 6.34 -1.59
C LEU A 306 -5.33 6.72 -0.21
N CYS A 307 -4.03 6.54 0.08
CA CYS A 307 -3.39 7.04 1.30
C CYS A 307 -3.58 8.55 1.44
N LYS A 308 -3.39 9.30 0.33
CA LYS A 308 -3.51 10.75 0.32
C LYS A 308 -4.95 11.27 0.47
N ILE A 309 -5.92 10.65 -0.20
CA ILE A 309 -7.31 11.17 -0.24
C ILE A 309 -8.24 10.55 0.81
N LEU A 310 -8.05 9.27 1.16
CA LEU A 310 -8.89 8.55 2.13
C LEU A 310 -8.23 8.39 3.51
N ARG A 311 -6.94 8.70 3.65
CA ARG A 311 -6.15 8.54 4.89
C ARG A 311 -6.10 7.10 5.43
N MET A 312 -6.22 6.12 4.53
CA MET A 312 -6.03 4.70 4.83
C MET A 312 -4.53 4.35 4.78
N SER A 313 -4.11 3.27 5.46
CA SER A 313 -2.79 2.68 5.24
C SER A 313 -2.76 1.85 3.95
N GLY A 314 -1.59 1.70 3.35
CA GLY A 314 -1.35 0.86 2.18
C GLY A 314 -1.74 -0.59 2.42
N GLU A 315 -1.50 -1.12 3.63
CA GLU A 315 -1.91 -2.47 4.03
C GLU A 315 -3.45 -2.64 3.99
N HIS A 316 -4.20 -1.70 4.58
CA HIS A 316 -5.67 -1.73 4.60
C HIS A 316 -6.25 -1.58 3.19
N ILE A 317 -5.65 -0.73 2.36
CA ILE A 317 -6.00 -0.58 0.94
C ILE A 317 -5.79 -1.90 0.19
N MET A 318 -4.63 -2.55 0.34
CA MET A 318 -4.34 -3.81 -0.35
C MET A 318 -5.26 -4.93 0.10
N LYS A 319 -5.55 -5.03 1.40
CA LYS A 319 -6.50 -6.00 1.94
C LYS A 319 -7.90 -5.83 1.34
N ILE A 320 -8.42 -4.60 1.29
CA ILE A 320 -9.71 -4.31 0.66
C ILE A 320 -9.69 -4.67 -0.82
N ALA A 321 -8.60 -4.35 -1.54
CA ALA A 321 -8.46 -4.67 -2.95
C ALA A 321 -8.43 -6.19 -3.20
N GLU A 322 -7.71 -6.97 -2.39
CA GLU A 322 -7.72 -8.44 -2.45
C GLU A 322 -9.13 -9.03 -2.18
N GLU A 323 -9.86 -8.47 -1.21
CA GLU A 323 -11.24 -8.86 -0.92
C GLU A 323 -12.19 -8.53 -2.09
N LEU A 324 -12.05 -7.36 -2.73
CA LEU A 324 -12.82 -6.97 -3.93
C LEU A 324 -12.49 -7.84 -5.15
N TYR A 325 -11.23 -8.19 -5.36
CA TYR A 325 -10.79 -9.11 -6.41
C TYR A 325 -11.34 -10.52 -6.20
N THR A 326 -11.26 -11.03 -4.96
CA THR A 326 -11.80 -12.35 -4.60
C THR A 326 -13.32 -12.42 -4.78
N ALA A 327 -14.03 -11.30 -4.55
CA ALA A 327 -15.46 -11.15 -4.82
C ALA A 327 -15.79 -10.94 -6.30
N GLY A 328 -14.79 -10.83 -7.19
CA GLY A 328 -14.98 -10.63 -8.63
C GLY A 328 -15.38 -9.21 -9.03
N HIS A 329 -15.17 -8.19 -8.18
CA HIS A 329 -15.54 -6.81 -8.49
C HIS A 329 -14.46 -6.02 -9.23
N ILE A 330 -13.18 -6.40 -9.05
CA ILE A 330 -12.03 -5.79 -9.73
C ILE A 330 -11.09 -6.85 -10.32
N SER A 331 -10.15 -6.41 -11.18
CA SER A 331 -9.01 -7.24 -11.61
C SER A 331 -7.97 -7.38 -10.48
N TYR A 332 -6.98 -8.25 -10.69
CA TYR A 332 -5.95 -8.53 -9.69
C TYR A 332 -5.22 -7.24 -9.24
N PRO A 333 -5.15 -6.94 -7.93
CA PRO A 333 -4.74 -5.64 -7.44
C PRO A 333 -3.22 -5.49 -7.23
N ARG A 334 -2.43 -6.53 -7.55
CA ARG A 334 -0.96 -6.54 -7.48
C ARG A 334 -0.39 -6.61 -8.90
N THR A 335 -0.33 -5.45 -9.54
CA THR A 335 0.22 -5.24 -10.90
C THR A 335 1.02 -3.94 -10.98
N GLU A 336 2.05 -3.95 -11.82
CA GLU A 336 2.85 -2.76 -12.19
C GLU A 336 2.43 -2.20 -13.58
N THR A 337 1.49 -2.86 -14.26
CA THR A 337 1.07 -2.53 -15.63
C THR A 337 0.23 -1.25 -15.69
N ASP A 338 0.68 -0.28 -16.50
CA ASP A 338 0.04 1.04 -16.70
C ASP A 338 -0.47 1.25 -18.14
N GLN A 339 -0.79 0.15 -18.83
CA GLN A 339 -1.26 0.12 -20.22
C GLN A 339 -2.22 -1.06 -20.46
N TYR A 340 -3.16 -0.92 -21.40
CA TYR A 340 -4.09 -2.00 -21.77
C TYR A 340 -3.72 -2.60 -23.13
N ASP A 341 -3.67 -3.94 -23.20
CA ASP A 341 -3.46 -4.70 -24.44
C ASP A 341 -4.43 -4.27 -25.54
N SER A 342 -3.94 -4.21 -26.78
CA SER A 342 -4.70 -3.72 -27.95
C SER A 342 -6.11 -4.34 -28.08
N THR A 343 -6.25 -5.61 -27.72
CA THR A 343 -7.48 -6.42 -27.76
C THR A 343 -8.41 -6.26 -26.55
N PHE A 344 -8.07 -5.44 -25.55
CA PHE A 344 -8.90 -5.23 -24.36
C PHE A 344 -10.24 -4.54 -24.69
N GLU A 345 -11.34 -5.16 -24.25
CA GLU A 345 -12.71 -4.71 -24.53
C GLU A 345 -13.26 -3.81 -23.41
N PHE A 346 -13.21 -2.49 -23.62
CA PHE A 346 -13.69 -1.51 -22.63
C PHE A 346 -15.22 -1.41 -22.54
N GLN A 347 -15.90 -1.48 -23.67
CA GLN A 347 -17.33 -1.17 -23.78
C GLN A 347 -18.22 -2.08 -22.90
N PRO A 348 -18.03 -3.41 -22.84
CA PRO A 348 -18.83 -4.29 -21.96
C PRO A 348 -18.63 -4.03 -20.46
N ILE A 349 -17.56 -3.34 -20.06
CA ILE A 349 -17.30 -2.94 -18.67
C ILE A 349 -17.95 -1.58 -18.40
N ILE A 350 -17.78 -0.61 -19.31
CA ILE A 350 -18.40 0.72 -19.22
C ILE A 350 -19.93 0.60 -19.14
N GLU A 351 -20.53 -0.27 -19.97
CA GLU A 351 -21.97 -0.50 -20.05
C GLU A 351 -22.57 -0.88 -18.68
N GLN A 352 -21.91 -1.76 -17.93
CA GLN A 352 -22.37 -2.21 -16.60
C GLN A 352 -22.45 -1.08 -15.57
N HIS A 353 -21.72 0.01 -15.76
CA HIS A 353 -21.69 1.16 -14.85
C HIS A 353 -22.69 2.27 -15.24
N THR A 354 -23.41 2.14 -16.36
CA THR A 354 -24.32 3.19 -16.87
C THR A 354 -25.46 3.57 -15.93
N GLU A 355 -25.95 2.62 -15.13
CA GLU A 355 -27.07 2.84 -14.21
C GLU A 355 -26.66 3.30 -12.80
N ASP A 356 -25.36 3.56 -12.56
CA ASP A 356 -24.94 4.07 -11.25
C ASP A 356 -25.36 5.53 -11.02
N SER A 357 -25.95 5.79 -9.85
CA SER A 357 -26.42 7.12 -9.44
C SER A 357 -25.36 8.23 -9.40
N GLN A 358 -24.06 7.91 -9.26
CA GLN A 358 -23.00 8.89 -9.02
C GLN A 358 -22.05 9.10 -10.21
N TRP A 359 -21.94 8.12 -11.11
CA TRP A 359 -21.06 8.19 -12.29
C TRP A 359 -21.69 7.62 -13.57
N GLY A 360 -22.87 7.02 -13.50
CA GLY A 360 -23.52 6.38 -14.65
C GLY A 360 -23.84 7.33 -15.80
N GLN A 361 -24.11 8.60 -15.51
CA GLN A 361 -24.22 9.64 -16.55
C GLN A 361 -22.94 9.78 -17.39
N TYR A 362 -21.77 9.60 -16.79
CA TYR A 362 -20.48 9.66 -17.46
C TYR A 362 -20.20 8.38 -18.24
N ALA A 363 -20.52 7.21 -17.67
CA ALA A 363 -20.46 5.95 -18.39
C ALA A 363 -21.35 5.97 -19.64
N ARG A 364 -22.56 6.54 -19.58
CA ARG A 364 -23.43 6.73 -20.76
C ARG A 364 -22.83 7.63 -21.84
N LEU A 365 -22.10 8.69 -21.48
CA LEU A 365 -21.36 9.52 -22.44
C LEU A 365 -20.22 8.74 -23.12
N LEU A 366 -19.57 7.84 -22.38
CA LEU A 366 -18.51 6.95 -22.86
C LEU A 366 -19.02 5.77 -23.71
N MET A 367 -20.31 5.43 -23.65
CA MET A 367 -20.94 4.55 -24.66
C MET A 367 -21.13 5.27 -26.01
N GLY A 368 -20.98 6.60 -26.04
CA GLY A 368 -21.08 7.44 -27.24
C GLY A 368 -19.75 8.02 -27.70
N GLN A 369 -19.78 9.25 -28.22
CA GLN A 369 -18.62 9.90 -28.84
C GLN A 369 -17.53 10.37 -27.86
N SER A 370 -17.76 10.30 -26.54
CA SER A 370 -16.79 10.77 -25.54
C SER A 370 -15.69 9.77 -25.21
N PHE A 371 -15.82 8.51 -25.65
CA PHE A 371 -14.79 7.49 -25.45
C PHE A 371 -13.49 7.83 -26.19
N GLU A 372 -12.40 7.78 -25.44
CA GLU A 372 -11.06 7.63 -26.00
C GLU A 372 -10.38 6.47 -25.29
N ARG A 373 -9.59 5.69 -26.02
CA ARG A 373 -8.78 4.66 -25.40
C ARG A 373 -7.87 5.27 -24.31
N PRO A 374 -7.67 4.58 -23.17
CA PRO A 374 -6.67 4.99 -22.18
C PRO A 374 -5.29 5.19 -22.81
N ARG A 375 -4.56 6.19 -22.32
CA ARG A 375 -3.17 6.42 -22.72
C ARG A 375 -2.29 5.36 -22.05
N ASN A 376 -1.36 4.78 -22.80
CA ASN A 376 -0.38 3.85 -22.25
C ASN A 376 0.71 4.61 -21.48
N GLY A 377 1.22 4.00 -20.41
CA GLY A 377 2.48 4.39 -19.79
C GLY A 377 3.64 3.53 -20.31
N SER A 378 4.65 3.30 -19.46
CA SER A 378 5.88 2.59 -19.82
C SER A 378 5.95 1.16 -19.30
N ASN A 379 5.04 0.76 -18.41
CA ASN A 379 5.21 -0.41 -17.56
C ASN A 379 4.20 -1.51 -17.93
N ASN A 380 4.68 -2.74 -17.99
CA ASN A 380 3.88 -3.93 -18.27
C ASN A 380 4.57 -5.15 -17.65
N ASP A 381 3.92 -5.78 -16.66
CA ASP A 381 4.41 -6.99 -15.99
C ASP A 381 4.21 -8.27 -16.83
N LYS A 382 3.46 -8.18 -17.94
CA LYS A 382 3.08 -9.26 -18.87
C LYS A 382 2.27 -10.39 -18.21
N ALA A 383 1.75 -10.18 -17.01
CA ALA A 383 0.92 -11.12 -16.27
C ALA A 383 -0.51 -10.59 -16.06
N HIS A 384 -0.65 -9.28 -15.83
CA HIS A 384 -1.89 -8.65 -15.44
C HIS A 384 -2.17 -7.34 -16.21
N PRO A 385 -3.44 -7.10 -16.59
CA PRO A 385 -3.89 -5.77 -17.01
C PRO A 385 -3.92 -4.82 -15.80
N PRO A 386 -3.96 -3.50 -16.02
CA PRO A 386 -4.11 -2.49 -14.97
C PRO A 386 -5.33 -2.76 -14.08
N ILE A 387 -5.33 -2.22 -12.85
CA ILE A 387 -6.43 -2.40 -11.89
C ILE A 387 -7.70 -1.70 -12.42
N HIS A 388 -8.76 -2.48 -12.66
CA HIS A 388 -10.01 -2.00 -13.25
C HIS A 388 -11.23 -2.75 -12.68
N PRO A 389 -12.44 -2.20 -12.74
CA PRO A 389 -13.64 -2.92 -12.34
C PRO A 389 -13.96 -4.05 -13.32
N THR A 390 -14.33 -5.22 -12.82
CA THR A 390 -14.64 -6.41 -13.64
C THR A 390 -16.11 -6.82 -13.55
N ALA A 391 -16.85 -6.29 -12.57
CA ALA A 391 -18.30 -6.32 -12.51
C ALA A 391 -18.86 -5.10 -11.77
N TYR A 392 -20.08 -4.67 -12.11
CA TYR A 392 -20.81 -3.68 -11.31
C TYR A 392 -21.28 -4.24 -9.97
N THR A 393 -21.23 -3.42 -8.92
CA THR A 393 -21.90 -3.67 -7.63
C THR A 393 -22.28 -2.37 -6.93
N ASN A 394 -23.44 -2.37 -6.28
CA ASN A 394 -23.90 -1.29 -5.40
C ASN A 394 -24.08 -1.74 -3.93
N THR A 395 -23.78 -3.01 -3.62
CA THR A 395 -24.00 -3.60 -2.28
C THR A 395 -22.84 -3.33 -1.30
N LEU A 396 -21.73 -2.78 -1.80
CA LEU A 396 -20.57 -2.42 -0.99
C LEU A 396 -20.89 -1.24 -0.06
N SER A 397 -20.26 -1.24 1.11
CA SER A 397 -20.39 -0.18 2.12
C SER A 397 -19.03 0.19 2.71
N GLY A 398 -18.98 1.20 3.58
CA GLY A 398 -17.77 1.58 4.29
C GLY A 398 -16.58 1.85 3.36
N ASP A 399 -15.42 1.28 3.69
CA ASP A 399 -14.18 1.49 2.97
C ASP A 399 -14.11 0.72 1.65
N HIS A 400 -14.69 -0.50 1.58
CA HIS A 400 -14.84 -1.26 0.34
C HIS A 400 -15.52 -0.46 -0.75
N LYS A 401 -16.59 0.28 -0.40
CA LYS A 401 -17.27 1.16 -1.36
C LYS A 401 -16.34 2.28 -1.87
N LYS A 402 -15.57 2.92 -0.99
CA LYS A 402 -14.67 4.03 -1.37
C LYS A 402 -13.53 3.57 -2.28
N VAL A 403 -12.93 2.42 -1.99
CA VAL A 403 -11.84 1.84 -2.80
C VAL A 403 -12.37 1.38 -4.16
N TYR A 404 -13.53 0.72 -4.19
CA TYR A 404 -14.19 0.33 -5.44
C TYR A 404 -14.60 1.54 -6.29
N GLU A 405 -15.26 2.53 -5.70
CA GLU A 405 -15.62 3.80 -6.37
C GLU A 405 -14.38 4.50 -6.97
N PHE A 406 -13.26 4.53 -6.23
CA PHE A 406 -12.00 5.07 -6.74
C PHE A 406 -11.51 4.33 -7.99
N ILE A 407 -11.51 2.99 -7.97
CA ILE A 407 -11.09 2.15 -9.11
C ILE A 407 -12.01 2.36 -10.31
N VAL A 408 -13.34 2.40 -10.10
CA VAL A 408 -14.33 2.66 -11.17
C VAL A 408 -14.13 4.05 -11.77
N ARG A 409 -14.06 5.10 -10.94
CA ARG A 409 -13.84 6.48 -11.43
C ARG A 409 -12.50 6.64 -12.14
N ARG A 410 -11.44 5.94 -11.69
CA ARG A 410 -10.13 5.93 -12.34
C ARG A 410 -10.23 5.29 -13.73
N PHE A 411 -10.87 4.13 -13.84
CA PHE A 411 -11.10 3.45 -15.12
C PHE A 411 -11.88 4.33 -16.11
N LEU A 412 -13.04 4.86 -15.70
CA LEU A 412 -13.86 5.75 -16.54
C LEU A 412 -13.10 7.03 -16.93
N GLY A 413 -12.33 7.61 -16.01
CA GLY A 413 -11.49 8.78 -16.28
C GLY A 413 -10.36 8.50 -17.29
N CYS A 414 -9.77 7.31 -17.26
CA CYS A 414 -8.80 6.87 -18.27
C CYS A 414 -9.44 6.70 -19.66
N CYS A 415 -10.70 6.25 -19.73
CA CYS A 415 -11.46 6.05 -20.97
C CYS A 415 -12.08 7.33 -21.57
N TRP A 416 -11.85 8.50 -20.97
CA TRP A 416 -12.40 9.79 -21.43
C TRP A 416 -11.33 10.67 -22.08
N ARG A 417 -11.62 11.96 -22.29
CA ARG A 417 -10.74 12.94 -22.96
C ARG A 417 -9.95 13.73 -21.93
N ASP A 418 -8.80 14.26 -22.37
CA ASP A 418 -8.02 15.24 -21.59
C ASP A 418 -8.85 16.50 -21.30
N ALA A 419 -8.69 17.09 -20.12
CA ALA A 419 -9.34 18.36 -19.78
C ALA A 419 -8.67 19.51 -20.53
N GLN A 420 -9.46 20.45 -21.07
CA GLN A 420 -8.98 21.55 -21.91
C GLN A 420 -9.11 22.89 -21.21
N GLY A 421 -8.15 23.78 -21.43
CA GLY A 421 -8.07 25.08 -20.76
C GLY A 421 -7.28 26.09 -21.56
N SER A 422 -7.41 27.36 -21.18
CA SER A 422 -6.61 28.48 -21.68
C SER A 422 -5.75 29.02 -20.55
N GLU A 423 -4.44 29.02 -20.74
CA GLU A 423 -3.45 29.54 -19.80
C GLU A 423 -2.93 30.90 -20.29
N THR A 424 -3.10 31.94 -19.47
CA THR A 424 -2.60 33.29 -19.75
C THR A 424 -1.45 33.62 -18.82
N ASN A 425 -0.29 33.93 -19.37
CA ASN A 425 0.90 34.37 -18.65
C ASN A 425 1.16 35.86 -18.97
N ILE A 426 1.20 36.68 -17.92
CA ILE A 426 1.43 38.13 -18.01
C ILE A 426 2.76 38.43 -17.31
N THR A 427 3.70 39.07 -18.00
CA THR A 427 4.88 39.69 -17.39
C THR A 427 4.73 41.20 -17.45
N VAL A 428 5.00 41.86 -16.33
CA VAL A 428 5.05 43.31 -16.23
C VAL A 428 6.41 43.73 -15.68
N SER A 429 6.91 44.89 -16.10
CA SER A 429 8.14 45.48 -15.56
C SER A 429 7.86 46.76 -14.79
N ILE A 430 8.53 46.92 -13.65
CA ILE A 430 8.69 48.19 -12.92
C ILE A 430 10.20 48.43 -12.81
N GLU A 431 10.70 49.56 -13.31
CA GLU A 431 12.14 49.84 -13.35
C GLU A 431 12.93 48.67 -14.00
N THR A 432 13.87 48.07 -13.27
CA THR A 432 14.68 46.91 -13.72
C THR A 432 14.12 45.57 -13.27
N GLU A 433 12.93 45.54 -12.67
CA GLU A 433 12.34 44.35 -12.06
C GLU A 433 11.12 43.84 -12.81
N GLU A 434 11.00 42.52 -12.92
CA GLU A 434 9.88 41.85 -13.56
C GLU A 434 8.96 41.16 -12.53
N PHE A 435 7.66 41.15 -12.81
CA PHE A 435 6.66 40.45 -12.04
C PHE A 435 5.76 39.63 -12.98
N GLY A 436 5.45 38.39 -12.59
CA GLY A 436 4.68 37.43 -13.39
C GLY A 436 3.34 37.06 -12.76
N ALA A 437 2.24 37.22 -13.49
CA ALA A 437 0.94 36.63 -13.16
C ALA A 437 0.61 35.48 -14.11
N LYS A 438 -0.07 34.46 -13.58
CA LYS A 438 -0.47 33.27 -14.32
C LYS A 438 -1.94 32.95 -14.06
N GLY A 439 -2.73 32.91 -15.12
CA GLY A 439 -4.14 32.56 -15.13
C GLY A 439 -4.40 31.23 -15.81
N LEU A 440 -5.50 30.60 -15.43
CA LEU A 440 -6.01 29.39 -16.08
C LEU A 440 -7.53 29.44 -16.07
N MET A 441 -8.12 29.43 -17.26
CA MET A 441 -9.54 29.23 -17.49
C MET A 441 -9.75 27.80 -17.99
N ILE A 442 -10.57 27.01 -17.28
CA ILE A 442 -10.93 25.65 -17.72
C ILE A 442 -12.06 25.78 -18.73
N LEU A 443 -11.85 25.28 -19.94
CA LEU A 443 -12.82 25.30 -21.05
C LEU A 443 -13.67 24.03 -21.06
N GLU A 444 -13.02 22.87 -20.89
CA GLU A 444 -13.66 21.56 -20.79
C GLU A 444 -13.08 20.76 -19.63
N ARG A 445 -13.94 20.23 -18.77
CA ARG A 445 -13.51 19.43 -17.61
C ARG A 445 -13.25 17.97 -17.95
N ASN A 446 -14.01 17.40 -18.89
CA ASN A 446 -13.85 16.04 -19.41
C ASN A 446 -13.62 15.01 -18.28
N TYR A 447 -12.48 14.30 -18.26
CA TYR A 447 -12.22 13.27 -17.24
C TYR A 447 -12.33 13.76 -15.78
N LEU A 448 -12.16 15.06 -15.50
CA LEU A 448 -12.26 15.67 -14.17
C LEU A 448 -13.68 15.65 -13.59
N ASP A 449 -14.70 15.35 -14.39
CA ASP A 449 -16.09 15.26 -13.93
C ASP A 449 -16.42 13.88 -13.33
N VAL A 450 -15.80 12.81 -13.85
CA VAL A 450 -15.90 11.47 -13.25
C VAL A 450 -14.79 11.21 -12.22
N TYR A 451 -13.55 11.62 -12.49
CA TYR A 451 -12.38 11.37 -11.65
C TYR A 451 -12.10 12.56 -10.71
N THR A 452 -13.04 12.80 -9.81
CA THR A 452 -13.08 13.94 -8.87
C THR A 452 -11.92 14.02 -7.86
N TYR A 453 -11.06 12.99 -7.81
CA TYR A 453 -9.87 12.94 -6.96
C TYR A 453 -8.71 13.77 -7.51
N ASP A 454 -8.70 14.02 -8.82
CA ASP A 454 -7.73 14.87 -9.45
C ASP A 454 -8.25 16.31 -9.58
N LYS A 455 -7.43 17.30 -9.22
CA LYS A 455 -7.83 18.70 -9.15
C LYS A 455 -7.16 19.51 -10.24
N TRP A 456 -7.97 20.23 -11.01
CA TRP A 456 -7.50 21.31 -11.86
C TRP A 456 -8.27 22.58 -11.48
N SER A 457 -7.53 23.63 -11.18
CA SER A 457 -8.03 24.89 -10.68
C SER A 457 -6.98 25.95 -10.95
N GLY A 458 -7.43 27.16 -11.29
CA GLY A 458 -6.58 28.33 -11.34
C GLY A 458 -7.44 29.58 -11.34
N ASN A 459 -6.77 30.72 -11.38
CA ASN A 459 -7.43 32.01 -11.25
C ASN A 459 -7.72 32.58 -12.64
N ILE A 460 -8.89 33.18 -12.81
CA ILE A 460 -9.16 34.08 -13.93
C ILE A 460 -8.48 35.40 -13.58
N LEU A 461 -7.60 35.89 -14.46
CA LEU A 461 -6.96 37.19 -14.29
C LEU A 461 -7.89 38.29 -14.82
N ALA A 462 -7.76 39.49 -14.27
CA ALA A 462 -8.26 40.69 -14.95
C ALA A 462 -7.65 40.79 -16.36
N ARG A 463 -8.38 41.38 -17.30
CA ARG A 463 -7.87 41.61 -18.66
C ARG A 463 -6.77 42.67 -18.65
N TYR A 464 -5.68 42.40 -19.38
CA TYR A 464 -4.61 43.36 -19.67
C TYR A 464 -4.29 43.32 -21.15
N ASP A 465 -3.85 44.45 -21.69
CA ASP A 465 -3.35 44.55 -23.07
C ASP A 465 -1.81 44.71 -23.08
N LEU A 466 -1.15 44.36 -24.19
CA LEU A 466 0.30 44.50 -24.30
C LEU A 466 0.70 45.99 -24.30
N HIS A 467 1.79 46.33 -23.61
CA HIS A 467 2.25 47.70 -23.35
C HIS A 467 1.32 48.58 -22.50
N GLU A 468 0.24 48.01 -21.95
CA GLU A 468 -0.60 48.72 -20.97
C GLU A 468 0.24 49.16 -19.77
N ARG A 469 -0.06 50.36 -19.25
CA ARG A 469 0.61 50.97 -18.10
C ARG A 469 -0.38 51.12 -16.95
N PHE A 470 0.02 50.72 -15.75
CA PHE A 470 -0.79 50.86 -14.55
C PHE A 470 0.08 51.07 -13.30
N THR A 471 -0.50 51.65 -12.25
CA THR A 471 0.12 51.71 -10.92
C THR A 471 -0.44 50.55 -10.09
N PRO A 472 0.39 49.69 -9.47
CA PRO A 472 -0.08 48.64 -8.58
C PRO A 472 -0.96 49.20 -7.46
N THR A 473 -2.04 48.48 -7.13
CA THR A 473 -2.90 48.79 -5.98
C THR A 473 -2.19 48.47 -4.66
N VAL A 474 -1.29 47.48 -4.68
CA VAL A 474 -0.40 47.13 -3.56
C VAL A 474 1.00 46.86 -4.13
N LEU A 475 2.02 47.44 -3.50
CA LEU A 475 3.43 47.19 -3.79
C LEU A 475 4.21 47.26 -2.47
N ASP A 476 4.35 46.11 -1.80
CA ASP A 476 4.94 46.03 -0.45
C ASP A 476 6.25 45.22 -0.46
N LEU A 477 7.20 45.62 0.37
CA LEU A 477 8.29 44.75 0.81
C LEU A 477 7.77 43.82 1.91
N ARG A 478 7.72 42.51 1.66
CA ARG A 478 7.32 41.50 2.64
C ARG A 478 8.48 40.61 3.03
N ASP A 479 8.64 40.39 4.31
CA ASP A 479 9.52 39.35 4.84
C ASP A 479 8.82 37.97 4.85
N GLY A 480 9.61 36.96 5.19
CA GLY A 480 9.18 35.60 5.47
C GLY A 480 10.36 34.80 6.00
N THR A 481 10.08 33.61 6.51
CA THR A 481 11.12 32.69 7.02
C THR A 481 11.02 31.37 6.28
N THR A 482 12.15 30.73 5.99
CA THR A 482 12.13 29.37 5.43
C THR A 482 11.63 28.37 6.47
N GLU A 483 10.84 27.40 6.04
CA GLU A 483 10.28 26.36 6.90
C GLU A 483 10.97 25.01 6.63
N ALA A 484 11.18 24.22 7.68
CA ALA A 484 11.68 22.87 7.57
C ALA A 484 10.70 21.99 6.77
N PRO A 485 11.17 20.93 6.08
CA PRO A 485 10.26 20.00 5.42
C PRO A 485 9.35 19.32 6.44
N ASN A 486 8.15 18.90 6.03
CA ASN A 486 7.31 18.07 6.89
C ASN A 486 7.91 16.66 7.03
N LEU A 487 7.61 15.98 8.15
CA LEU A 487 7.83 14.54 8.28
C LEU A 487 7.16 13.78 7.10
N LEU A 488 7.66 12.59 6.79
CA LEU A 488 7.06 11.78 5.72
C LEU A 488 5.64 11.37 6.08
N THR A 489 4.71 11.54 5.15
CA THR A 489 3.45 10.79 5.15
C THR A 489 3.63 9.43 4.49
N GLU A 490 2.63 8.55 4.58
CA GLU A 490 2.67 7.25 3.90
C GLU A 490 2.72 7.41 2.37
N TYR A 491 2.06 8.44 1.82
CA TYR A 491 2.19 8.84 0.42
C TYR A 491 3.65 9.19 0.07
N ASP A 492 4.35 9.95 0.92
CA ASP A 492 5.72 10.37 0.66
C ASP A 492 6.70 9.19 0.76
N LEU A 493 6.49 8.30 1.74
CA LEU A 493 7.32 7.11 1.94
C LEU A 493 7.16 6.11 0.78
N ILE A 494 5.92 5.83 0.35
CA ILE A 494 5.66 5.03 -0.86
C ILE A 494 6.29 5.68 -2.09
N SER A 495 6.18 7.01 -2.24
CA SER A 495 6.78 7.74 -3.37
C SER A 495 8.32 7.70 -3.37
N LEU A 496 8.97 7.66 -2.20
CA LEU A 496 10.41 7.46 -2.09
C LEU A 496 10.81 6.02 -2.44
N MET A 497 10.09 5.02 -1.92
CA MET A 497 10.36 3.62 -2.22
C MET A 497 10.20 3.30 -3.72
N GLU A 498 9.14 3.83 -4.35
CA GLU A 498 8.92 3.76 -5.81
C GLU A 498 10.05 4.44 -6.59
N LYS A 499 10.38 5.71 -6.25
CA LYS A 499 11.46 6.47 -6.90
C LYS A 499 12.83 5.78 -6.82
N HIS A 500 13.06 5.03 -5.75
CA HIS A 500 14.30 4.31 -5.48
C HIS A 500 14.24 2.81 -5.81
N GLU A 501 13.15 2.35 -6.41
CA GLU A 501 12.96 0.98 -6.92
C GLU A 501 13.21 -0.09 -5.83
N ILE A 502 12.65 0.10 -4.63
CA ILE A 502 12.65 -0.89 -3.55
C ILE A 502 11.22 -1.23 -3.10
N GLY A 503 11.00 -2.49 -2.71
CA GLY A 503 9.65 -2.97 -2.39
C GLY A 503 8.78 -3.20 -3.63
N THR A 504 9.40 -3.59 -4.75
CA THR A 504 8.74 -3.98 -6.00
C THR A 504 7.80 -5.17 -5.81
N ASP A 505 7.05 -5.55 -6.84
CA ASP A 505 6.08 -6.66 -6.77
C ASP A 505 5.01 -6.46 -5.66
N ALA A 506 4.57 -5.20 -5.47
CA ALA A 506 3.56 -4.79 -4.49
C ALA A 506 3.94 -5.02 -3.00
N THR A 507 5.23 -5.13 -2.65
CA THR A 507 5.69 -5.37 -1.27
C THR A 507 5.88 -4.10 -0.41
N ILE A 508 5.80 -2.90 -0.99
CA ILE A 508 5.95 -1.60 -0.28
C ILE A 508 5.20 -1.54 1.06
N ALA A 509 3.89 -1.83 1.06
CA ALA A 509 3.04 -1.73 2.24
C ALA A 509 3.49 -2.67 3.38
N GLU A 510 4.00 -3.85 3.05
CA GLU A 510 4.51 -4.83 4.02
C GLU A 510 5.79 -4.32 4.71
N HIS A 511 6.69 -3.68 3.96
CA HIS A 511 7.92 -3.12 4.51
C HIS A 511 7.67 -1.88 5.39
N ILE A 512 6.68 -1.06 5.04
CA ILE A 512 6.20 0.05 5.88
C ILE A 512 5.59 -0.51 7.19
N GLN A 513 4.73 -1.53 7.11
CA GLN A 513 4.14 -2.13 8.31
C GLN A 513 5.22 -2.78 9.22
N LYS A 514 6.23 -3.43 8.64
CA LYS A 514 7.37 -4.01 9.40
C LYS A 514 8.16 -3.00 10.22
N ILE A 515 8.33 -1.74 9.79
CA ILE A 515 9.03 -0.74 10.62
C ILE A 515 8.18 -0.22 11.78
N LEU A 516 6.85 -0.26 11.64
CA LEU A 516 5.89 0.07 12.70
C LEU A 516 5.78 -1.05 13.73
N ASP A 517 5.59 -2.30 13.27
CA ASP A 517 5.50 -3.51 14.12
C ASP A 517 6.74 -3.75 15.01
N ARG A 518 7.89 -3.21 14.60
CA ARG A 518 9.17 -3.30 15.31
C ARG A 518 9.46 -2.08 16.20
N GLU A 519 8.55 -1.11 16.24
CA GLU A 519 8.69 0.15 16.98
C GLU A 519 9.96 0.93 16.60
N TYR A 520 10.36 0.85 15.33
CA TYR A 520 11.47 1.65 14.77
C TYR A 520 10.99 3.01 14.26
N ALA A 521 9.72 3.08 13.88
CA ALA A 521 8.99 4.31 13.68
C ALA A 521 7.59 4.19 14.30
N PHE A 522 6.99 5.35 14.59
CA PHE A 522 5.61 5.49 14.98
C PHE A 522 4.87 6.34 13.96
N LYS A 523 3.67 5.92 13.58
CA LYS A 523 2.76 6.73 12.76
C LYS A 523 1.87 7.54 13.68
N VAL A 524 2.02 8.86 13.65
CA VAL A 524 1.26 9.82 14.47
C VAL A 524 0.43 10.68 13.54
N ASN A 525 -0.90 10.61 13.66
CA ASN A 525 -1.83 11.11 12.66
C ASN A 525 -1.49 10.53 11.27
N GLN A 526 -0.94 11.34 10.37
CA GLN A 526 -0.55 10.96 9.00
C GLN A 526 0.98 10.85 8.81
N TYR A 527 1.78 11.11 9.84
CA TYR A 527 3.23 11.30 9.75
C TYR A 527 4.03 10.18 10.43
N PHE A 528 5.11 9.76 9.78
CA PHE A 528 6.10 8.86 10.35
C PHE A 528 7.11 9.65 11.17
N ARG A 529 7.25 9.30 12.45
CA ARG A 529 8.31 9.76 13.35
C ARG A 529 9.20 8.56 13.71
N PRO A 530 10.51 8.59 13.51
CA PRO A 530 11.38 7.51 13.95
C PRO A 530 11.43 7.47 15.49
N SER A 531 11.57 6.29 16.07
CA SER A 531 11.88 6.14 17.50
C SER A 531 13.34 6.44 17.76
N SER A 532 13.71 6.72 19.00
CA SER A 532 15.11 6.84 19.43
C SER A 532 15.93 5.61 19.04
N LEU A 533 15.34 4.41 19.15
CA LEU A 533 15.96 3.17 18.70
C LEU A 533 16.15 3.12 17.18
N GLY A 534 15.15 3.54 16.40
CA GLY A 534 15.24 3.61 14.94
C GLY A 534 16.37 4.56 14.49
N ILE A 535 16.48 5.72 15.14
CA ILE A 535 17.57 6.68 14.93
C ILE A 535 18.92 6.05 15.29
N SER A 536 19.08 5.46 16.48
CA SER A 536 20.32 4.81 16.91
C SER A 536 20.81 3.73 15.95
N LEU A 537 19.89 2.91 15.43
CA LEU A 537 20.24 1.84 14.49
C LEU A 537 20.73 2.43 13.15
N VAL A 538 19.99 3.36 12.53
CA VAL A 538 20.39 3.98 11.26
C VAL A 538 21.72 4.71 11.40
N LEU A 539 21.85 5.61 12.39
CA LEU A 539 23.10 6.35 12.63
C LEU A 539 24.28 5.43 12.94
N GLY A 540 24.05 4.34 13.68
CA GLY A 540 25.10 3.38 14.01
C GLY A 540 25.62 2.63 12.78
N TYR A 541 24.71 2.19 11.90
CA TYR A 541 25.08 1.50 10.66
C TYR A 541 25.73 2.45 9.65
N ASP A 542 25.27 3.69 9.53
CA ASP A 542 25.90 4.68 8.64
C ASP A 542 27.29 5.11 9.15
N ALA A 543 27.49 5.23 10.46
CA ALA A 543 28.78 5.57 11.06
C ALA A 543 29.88 4.50 10.91
N ILE A 544 29.52 3.24 10.60
CA ILE A 544 30.50 2.20 10.21
C ILE A 544 31.06 2.47 8.80
N GLY A 545 30.41 3.29 7.97
CA GLY A 545 30.92 3.68 6.67
C GLY A 545 31.19 2.49 5.74
N PHE A 546 30.19 1.64 5.51
CA PHE A 546 30.28 0.59 4.49
C PHE A 546 30.42 1.20 3.09
N GLU A 547 31.07 0.49 2.16
CA GLU A 547 31.19 0.90 0.75
C GLU A 547 29.82 1.10 0.08
N SER A 548 28.82 0.35 0.53
CA SER A 548 27.41 0.53 0.19
C SER A 548 26.61 0.63 1.49
N SER A 549 25.97 1.76 1.77
CA SER A 549 25.18 1.89 3.01
C SER A 549 23.99 0.92 3.02
N LEU A 550 23.72 0.34 4.19
CA LEU A 550 22.55 -0.50 4.46
C LEU A 550 21.27 0.35 4.64
N SER A 551 21.39 1.60 5.10
CA SER A 551 20.24 2.51 5.30
C SER A 551 19.77 3.15 4.00
N LYS A 552 20.59 3.11 2.94
CA LYS A 552 20.27 3.65 1.62
C LYS A 552 19.75 2.52 0.70
N PRO A 553 18.82 2.82 -0.22
CA PRO A 553 18.08 1.80 -0.98
C PRO A 553 18.90 1.02 -2.02
N HIS A 554 20.14 1.45 -2.30
CA HIS A 554 20.92 0.99 -3.45
C HIS A 554 21.15 -0.54 -3.48
N LEU A 555 21.53 -1.13 -2.34
CA LEU A 555 21.75 -2.58 -2.23
C LEU A 555 20.47 -3.38 -2.48
N ARG A 556 19.34 -2.93 -1.92
CA ARG A 556 18.07 -3.63 -2.10
C ARG A 556 17.61 -3.53 -3.56
N ARG A 557 17.69 -2.35 -4.16
CA ARG A 557 17.34 -2.14 -5.58
C ARG A 557 18.15 -3.04 -6.51
N GLU A 558 19.46 -3.16 -6.28
CA GLU A 558 20.34 -4.03 -7.05
C GLU A 558 19.88 -5.50 -6.94
N MET A 559 19.50 -5.93 -5.74
CA MET A 559 18.91 -7.26 -5.53
C MET A 559 17.57 -7.44 -6.27
N GLU A 560 16.63 -6.48 -6.21
CA GLU A 560 15.35 -6.57 -6.95
C GLU A 560 15.58 -6.68 -8.47
N ALA A 561 16.56 -5.94 -9.00
CA ALA A 561 16.94 -5.97 -10.42
C ALA A 561 17.57 -7.32 -10.83
N ASP A 562 18.30 -7.97 -9.93
CA ASP A 562 18.84 -9.31 -10.13
C ASP A 562 17.74 -10.39 -10.07
N LEU A 563 16.79 -10.28 -9.12
CA LEU A 563 15.61 -11.16 -9.08
C LEU A 563 14.77 -11.07 -10.36
N LYS A 564 14.57 -9.85 -10.89
CA LYS A 564 13.94 -9.62 -12.19
C LYS A 564 14.75 -10.26 -13.33
N SER A 565 16.07 -10.20 -13.26
CA SER A 565 16.96 -10.83 -14.25
C SER A 565 16.95 -12.37 -14.21
N ILE A 566 16.68 -12.98 -13.05
CA ILE A 566 16.37 -14.43 -12.96
C ILE A 566 15.06 -14.73 -13.70
N CYS A 567 13.97 -13.99 -13.41
CA CYS A 567 12.67 -14.18 -14.07
C CYS A 567 12.78 -14.07 -15.60
N GLU A 568 13.54 -13.10 -16.10
CA GLU A 568 13.78 -12.88 -17.53
C GLU A 568 14.80 -13.86 -18.13
N GLY A 569 15.45 -14.70 -17.32
CA GLY A 569 16.43 -15.70 -17.76
C GLY A 569 17.77 -15.13 -18.24
N ARG A 570 18.17 -13.97 -17.71
CA ARG A 570 19.45 -13.32 -18.00
C ARG A 570 20.54 -13.59 -16.96
N LYS A 571 20.17 -14.05 -15.76
CA LYS A 571 21.08 -14.47 -14.69
C LYS A 571 20.63 -15.80 -14.11
N GLU A 572 21.58 -16.60 -13.65
CA GLU A 572 21.30 -17.86 -12.95
C GLU A 572 21.09 -17.64 -11.45
N LYS A 573 20.21 -18.44 -10.83
CA LYS A 573 19.89 -18.28 -9.40
C LYS A 573 21.09 -18.44 -8.46
N THR A 574 22.02 -19.32 -8.83
CA THR A 574 23.24 -19.60 -8.05
C THR A 574 24.23 -18.44 -8.09
N GLU A 575 24.33 -17.76 -9.23
CA GLU A 575 25.17 -16.56 -9.41
C GLU A 575 24.68 -15.43 -8.50
N VAL A 576 23.40 -15.07 -8.61
CA VAL A 576 22.77 -14.01 -7.80
C VAL A 576 22.90 -14.29 -6.31
N LEU A 577 22.60 -15.52 -5.90
CA LEU A 577 22.70 -15.95 -4.50
C LEU A 577 24.14 -15.84 -3.99
N GLN A 578 25.13 -16.37 -4.73
CA GLN A 578 26.53 -16.36 -4.32
C GLN A 578 27.07 -14.93 -4.19
N THR A 579 26.96 -14.11 -5.24
CA THR A 579 27.47 -12.73 -5.25
C THR A 579 26.82 -11.87 -4.16
N SER A 580 25.51 -12.04 -3.93
CA SER A 580 24.82 -11.35 -2.85
C SER A 580 25.33 -11.79 -1.46
N LEU A 581 25.46 -13.09 -1.21
CA LEU A 581 25.92 -13.61 0.08
C LEU A 581 27.37 -13.26 0.37
N GLU A 582 28.25 -13.24 -0.63
CA GLU A 582 29.64 -12.80 -0.50
C GLU A 582 29.69 -11.32 -0.04
N ARG A 583 29.03 -10.42 -0.77
CA ARG A 583 28.97 -8.99 -0.43
C ARG A 583 28.40 -8.73 0.96
N TYR A 584 27.28 -9.36 1.31
CA TYR A 584 26.70 -9.22 2.66
C TYR A 584 27.57 -9.87 3.75
N THR A 585 28.36 -10.91 3.44
CA THR A 585 29.34 -11.49 4.37
C THR A 585 30.46 -10.49 4.67
N ASP A 586 31.02 -9.82 3.65
CA ASP A 586 32.09 -8.82 3.85
C ASP A 586 31.61 -7.63 4.69
N MET A 587 30.39 -7.13 4.40
CA MET A 587 29.74 -6.12 5.23
C MET A 587 29.53 -6.62 6.67
N PHE A 588 29.09 -7.86 6.86
CA PHE A 588 28.93 -8.45 8.18
C PHE A 588 30.25 -8.57 8.95
N VAL A 589 31.33 -8.94 8.26
CA VAL A 589 32.67 -9.01 8.84
C VAL A 589 33.14 -7.60 9.26
N LYS A 590 32.86 -6.55 8.48
CA LYS A 590 33.15 -5.16 8.91
C LYS A 590 32.33 -4.77 10.14
N LEU A 591 31.03 -5.06 10.17
CA LEU A 591 30.15 -4.85 11.33
C LEU A 591 30.70 -5.52 12.60
N LEU A 592 31.26 -6.73 12.50
CA LEU A 592 31.85 -7.43 13.64
C LEU A 592 33.09 -6.72 14.21
N ARG A 593 33.94 -6.15 13.33
CA ARG A 593 35.15 -5.41 13.71
C ARG A 593 34.81 -4.06 14.35
N GLU A 594 33.85 -3.34 13.79
CA GLU A 594 33.49 -1.97 14.17
C GLU A 594 32.22 -1.90 15.05
N PHE A 595 31.89 -2.99 15.76
CA PHE A 595 30.66 -3.07 16.54
C PHE A 595 30.59 -2.08 17.73
N SER A 596 31.74 -1.55 18.16
CA SER A 596 31.81 -0.43 19.12
C SER A 596 31.06 0.81 18.61
N THR A 597 31.00 1.04 17.30
CA THR A 597 30.26 2.15 16.68
C THR A 597 28.74 1.99 16.88
N MET A 598 28.19 0.77 16.75
CA MET A 598 26.79 0.49 17.08
C MET A 598 26.51 0.74 18.57
N THR A 599 27.41 0.26 19.44
CA THR A 599 27.32 0.44 20.89
C THR A 599 27.33 1.93 21.26
N HIS A 600 28.19 2.73 20.63
CA HIS A 600 28.25 4.17 20.84
C HIS A 600 26.96 4.86 20.38
N SER A 601 26.45 4.56 19.18
CA SER A 601 25.21 5.16 18.67
C SER A 601 23.98 4.85 19.52
N ILE A 602 23.88 3.63 20.07
CA ILE A 602 22.83 3.27 21.04
C ILE A 602 23.04 4.07 22.34
N THR A 603 24.27 4.15 22.86
CA THR A 603 24.57 4.90 24.10
C THR A 603 24.19 6.38 24.01
N VAL A 604 24.42 7.01 22.85
CA VAL A 604 24.17 8.45 22.65
C VAL A 604 22.70 8.75 22.32
N ASN A 605 22.07 7.94 21.45
CA ASN A 605 20.80 8.31 20.84
C ASN A 605 19.58 7.55 21.38
N PHE A 606 19.74 6.40 22.05
CA PHE A 606 18.60 5.57 22.50
C PHE A 606 18.07 6.03 23.85
N ASN A 607 16.76 6.27 23.94
CA ASN A 607 16.09 6.57 25.19
C ASN A 607 15.29 5.34 25.67
N PRO A 608 15.74 4.60 26.71
CA PRO A 608 15.04 3.41 27.21
C PRO A 608 13.69 3.72 27.85
N ASN A 609 13.40 5.00 28.17
CA ASN A 609 12.12 5.46 28.70
C ASN A 609 11.23 6.10 27.61
N GLU A 610 11.60 5.99 26.34
CA GLU A 610 10.74 6.44 25.23
C GLU A 610 9.43 5.65 25.24
N THR A 611 8.32 6.38 25.34
CA THR A 611 6.97 5.83 25.14
C THR A 611 6.46 6.23 23.76
N PRO A 612 5.60 5.41 23.11
CA PRO A 612 5.00 5.81 21.85
C PRO A 612 4.29 7.16 21.99
N PRO A 613 4.53 8.12 21.07
CA PRO A 613 3.98 9.47 21.18
C PRO A 613 2.43 9.46 21.22
N PRO A 614 1.79 10.44 21.88
CA PRO A 614 0.33 10.52 21.95
C PRO A 614 -0.31 10.51 20.55
N GLY A 615 -1.28 9.62 20.34
CA GLY A 615 -1.91 9.42 19.04
C GLY A 615 -1.10 8.56 18.05
N ALA A 616 -0.06 7.86 18.50
CA ALA A 616 0.58 6.81 17.72
C ALA A 616 -0.37 5.62 17.47
N GLU A 617 -0.38 5.09 16.25
CA GLU A 617 -1.04 3.83 15.91
C GLU A 617 -0.28 2.63 16.53
N ILE A 618 -0.54 2.33 17.81
CA ILE A 618 0.06 1.17 18.50
C ILE A 618 -0.65 -0.12 18.07
N GLN A 619 -0.19 -0.72 16.97
CA GLN A 619 -0.62 -2.06 16.60
C GLN A 619 0.05 -3.12 17.49
N ARG A 620 -0.70 -3.64 18.47
CA ARG A 620 -0.26 -4.81 19.25
C ARG A 620 -0.36 -6.07 18.39
N SER A 621 0.73 -6.40 17.68
CA SER A 621 0.83 -7.65 16.91
C SER A 621 0.64 -8.86 17.83
N ARG A 622 -0.36 -9.71 17.53
CA ARG A 622 -0.66 -10.92 18.32
C ARG A 622 0.42 -12.01 18.19
N ALA A 623 1.40 -11.84 17.30
CA ALA A 623 2.32 -12.88 16.86
C ALA A 623 3.50 -13.18 17.81
N PHE A 624 3.74 -12.37 18.85
CA PHE A 624 4.94 -12.50 19.70
C PHE A 624 4.68 -12.93 21.16
N GLN A 625 3.48 -13.38 21.51
CA GLN A 625 3.27 -14.11 22.76
C GLN A 625 3.69 -15.57 22.61
N ARG A 626 4.95 -15.89 22.94
CA ARG A 626 5.31 -17.26 23.33
C ARG A 626 4.51 -17.66 24.58
N PRO A 627 3.99 -18.90 24.68
CA PRO A 627 3.40 -19.38 25.92
C PRO A 627 4.41 -19.30 27.06
N SER A 628 4.01 -18.75 28.20
CA SER A 628 4.78 -18.84 29.43
C SER A 628 4.73 -20.27 29.94
N ASN A 629 5.83 -21.02 29.76
CA ASN A 629 6.04 -22.29 30.44
C ASN A 629 6.23 -22.03 31.94
N GLU A 630 5.12 -21.98 32.69
CA GLU A 630 5.16 -22.20 34.13
C GLU A 630 5.36 -23.70 34.39
N THR A 631 6.61 -24.09 34.62
CA THR A 631 6.95 -25.42 35.13
C THR A 631 6.37 -25.61 36.54
N PRO A 632 5.52 -26.61 36.79
CA PRO A 632 5.07 -26.92 38.15
C PRO A 632 6.24 -27.46 38.98
N THR A 633 6.59 -26.79 40.07
CA THR A 633 7.59 -27.29 41.02
C THR A 633 7.09 -28.53 41.75
N ARG A 634 7.99 -29.50 41.96
CA ARG A 634 7.67 -30.85 42.43
C ARG A 634 8.11 -31.06 43.88
N GLY A 635 7.16 -31.38 44.76
CA GLY A 635 7.40 -31.80 46.14
C GLY A 635 6.12 -31.66 46.98
N GLY A 636 5.75 -32.54 47.90
CA GLY A 636 6.38 -33.79 48.34
C GLY A 636 5.36 -34.67 49.11
N ARG A 637 5.83 -35.80 49.66
CA ARG A 637 5.00 -36.85 50.30
C ARG A 637 4.18 -36.32 51.50
N GLY A 638 2.93 -36.78 51.66
CA GLY A 638 2.10 -36.57 52.86
C GLY A 638 0.99 -37.61 52.98
N ARG A 639 0.74 -38.13 54.20
CA ARG A 639 -0.19 -39.25 54.47
C ARG A 639 -1.61 -38.80 54.83
N GLY A 640 -2.60 -39.55 54.31
CA GLY A 640 -3.75 -40.04 55.10
C GLY A 640 -4.91 -39.08 55.41
N GLY A 641 -6.06 -39.65 55.79
CA GLY A 641 -7.16 -38.90 56.42
C GLY A 641 -8.56 -39.19 55.85
N ARG A 642 -9.28 -40.10 56.51
CA ARG A 642 -10.68 -40.51 56.26
C ARG A 642 -11.72 -39.37 56.38
N GLY A 643 -12.82 -39.53 55.65
CA GLY A 643 -14.18 -39.14 56.08
C GLY A 643 -14.59 -37.67 55.87
N ALA A 644 -15.87 -37.29 55.92
CA ALA A 644 -17.13 -38.05 55.86
C ALA A 644 -18.31 -37.08 55.62
N SER A 645 -19.48 -37.58 55.21
CA SER A 645 -20.83 -36.97 55.38
C SER A 645 -20.99 -35.45 55.22
N GLY A 646 -21.63 -34.95 54.16
CA GLY A 646 -23.10 -34.88 54.06
C GLY A 646 -23.57 -33.42 54.21
N GLY A 647 -24.76 -32.98 53.79
CA GLY A 647 -25.88 -33.61 53.11
C GLY A 647 -27.14 -32.77 53.33
N SER A 648 -28.12 -32.80 52.39
CA SER A 648 -29.46 -32.17 52.52
C SER A 648 -29.53 -30.63 52.56
N ARG A 649 -30.65 -29.96 52.24
CA ARG A 649 -31.85 -30.27 51.41
C ARG A 649 -32.66 -28.98 51.18
N GLY A 650 -33.32 -28.88 50.01
CA GLY A 650 -34.54 -28.08 49.81
C GLY A 650 -34.39 -26.55 49.72
N GLY A 651 -35.34 -25.81 49.14
CA GLY A 651 -36.49 -26.29 48.35
C GLY A 651 -37.71 -25.35 48.35
N ARG A 652 -38.31 -25.22 47.16
CA ARG A 652 -39.68 -24.71 46.85
C ARG A 652 -39.92 -23.20 46.76
N ALA A 653 -40.49 -22.85 45.60
CA ALA A 653 -41.13 -21.58 45.25
C ALA A 653 -42.58 -21.47 45.76
N ARG A 654 -43.14 -20.25 45.78
CA ARG A 654 -44.26 -19.82 44.90
C ARG A 654 -44.89 -18.46 45.28
N GLY A 655 -45.08 -17.60 44.28
CA GLY A 655 -46.33 -16.86 44.02
C GLY A 655 -46.68 -15.61 44.84
N GLY A 656 -47.29 -14.61 44.18
CA GLY A 656 -47.96 -13.45 44.80
C GLY A 656 -48.13 -12.27 43.85
N ALA A 657 -49.32 -11.69 43.74
CA ALA A 657 -49.62 -10.55 42.86
C ALA A 657 -50.69 -9.61 43.44
N ARG A 658 -50.80 -8.39 42.84
CA ARG A 658 -51.83 -7.32 42.98
C ARG A 658 -51.53 -6.16 43.95
N GLY A 659 -51.87 -4.94 43.49
CA GLY A 659 -51.97 -3.69 44.28
C GLY A 659 -52.13 -2.46 43.35
N ARG A 660 -53.00 -1.48 43.68
CA ARG A 660 -53.34 -0.29 42.84
C ARG A 660 -53.37 1.02 43.67
N GLY A 661 -53.01 2.16 43.05
CA GLY A 661 -53.92 3.33 42.96
C GLY A 661 -53.51 4.74 43.48
N ARG A 662 -53.71 5.76 42.60
CA ARG A 662 -53.98 7.23 42.82
C ARG A 662 -52.85 8.08 43.48
N GLY A 663 -52.63 9.40 43.24
CA GLY A 663 -53.20 10.49 42.40
C GLY A 663 -52.33 11.79 42.58
N SER A 664 -52.61 13.03 42.12
CA SER A 664 -53.58 13.61 41.16
C SER A 664 -53.44 15.16 40.96
N GLU A 665 -53.27 15.65 39.72
CA GLU A 665 -53.51 17.04 39.18
C GLU A 665 -52.62 18.24 39.64
N ARG A 666 -52.48 19.42 38.97
CA ARG A 666 -53.21 20.20 37.89
C ARG A 666 -52.19 21.06 37.05
N GLY A 667 -52.46 21.75 35.93
CA GLY A 667 -53.56 21.70 34.93
C GLY A 667 -54.29 23.03 34.56
N ARG A 668 -53.91 23.78 33.48
CA ARG A 668 -54.77 24.67 32.59
C ARG A 668 -53.98 25.58 31.57
N GLY A 669 -54.54 25.80 30.37
CA GLY A 669 -54.21 26.87 29.37
C GLY A 669 -55.48 27.70 29.02
N PRO A 670 -55.79 28.17 27.79
CA PRO A 670 -54.99 28.52 26.58
C PRO A 670 -55.46 29.87 25.90
N SER A 671 -55.31 30.02 24.56
CA SER A 671 -55.75 31.13 23.63
C SER A 671 -54.71 32.26 23.39
N ARG A 672 -54.68 33.03 22.27
CA ARG A 672 -55.58 33.21 21.10
C ARG A 672 -54.78 33.81 19.90
N ALA A 673 -55.24 33.67 18.66
CA ALA A 673 -54.70 34.40 17.48
C ALA A 673 -55.49 35.71 17.19
N PRO A 674 -54.95 36.64 16.37
CA PRO A 674 -55.65 36.98 15.11
C PRO A 674 -54.75 37.33 13.90
N ARG A 675 -55.40 37.67 12.77
CA ARG A 675 -54.86 37.86 11.40
C ARG A 675 -54.48 39.31 11.05
N GLY A 676 -53.60 39.47 10.05
CA GLY A 676 -53.50 40.63 9.14
C GLY A 676 -52.15 40.63 8.37
N ARG A 677 -52.00 41.10 7.13
CA ARG A 677 -52.93 41.50 6.04
C ARG A 677 -52.16 41.40 4.70
N ARG A 678 -52.83 41.33 3.54
CA ARG A 678 -52.18 41.29 2.20
C ARG A 678 -51.58 42.64 1.78
N GLY A 679 -50.55 42.61 0.93
CA GLY A 679 -50.10 43.73 0.08
C GLY A 679 -49.38 43.21 -1.19
N ARG A 680 -49.73 43.77 -2.36
CA ARG A 680 -49.09 43.57 -3.69
C ARG A 680 -48.51 44.91 -4.15
N GLY A 681 -47.59 44.88 -5.13
CA GLY A 681 -47.06 46.03 -5.89
C GLY A 681 -45.55 45.87 -6.04
N GLU A 682 -45.01 45.51 -7.20
CA GLU A 682 -44.81 46.38 -8.39
C GLU A 682 -43.88 47.56 -8.09
N HIS A 683 -42.56 47.32 -8.19
CA HIS A 683 -41.74 47.86 -9.30
C HIS A 683 -40.42 47.08 -9.43
#